data_AF-A0A1M6HK25-F1
#
_entry.id   AF-A0A1M6HK25-F1
#
_cell.length_a   1.000
_cell.length_b   1.000
_cell.length_c   1.000
_cell.angle_alpha   90.00
_cell.angle_beta   90.00
_cell.angle_gamma   90.00
#
_symmetry.space_group_name_H-M   'P 1'
#
loop_
_entity.id
_entity.type
_entity.pdbx_description
1 polymer ?
#
loop_
_entity_poly.entity_id
_entity_poly.type
_entity_poly.pdbx_seq_one_letter_code
_entity_poly.pdbx_strand_id
1 'polypeptide(L)'
;MKEKVRLQIIVLWLLLSIGFILHNGYHLAEMFFGIDIKNPEANGEIPTSVHLFKILLELPLLVIILASLYTTSKTFLRFSFVWSLLLCLVNGWHCIETLQHESSDFSQVALLLIVFIVNFTLVLWLYAVCLPWQFLPKKLREWNWAKHQQYWYGKWHLYLGLIAGSILVVVGLTGSILVFQDEIDSALNPELFEVKPTQQRIPMAEMANLVRQRYPDRKFNYVNITNDDVPNSTYQFRDLEAKTEFFVNPYTGEICGKRLTNSSFIRTVMNIHMTLLIPEVGKYIVGFSALCLLILTITGIRLWLPANIRKWKQWKEALTVKLGASFKRQNLDWHNVLGFYSAPVVVVLSLTGFVITFNSMFIGFMFMLNGKSPDALQQIFDNKSVYQPTVQKLSAKEIITKAGKPYKNAYLESIAFSKDSLGTYMLMYNAPGTAKTGHLTMMAVDQYSGKVLMNSNRDFPPVGASYVNWTIPLHYGTFGGWPTRILACLGGLIPLAMYITGFIIWWPRLKKRQKSGEKVLTAHQIAKAKVKIHEKRLHHLPLATYCLHHFKKGLKYGLYLLVCSAVCAILYGLLSGIVIAPTLYVVYYIGIAVLVNFVVALSVLLFQTLFLLPFGKSYRKLYKYAVWSVSVLLVFVPIIYLVNNHLGLLFI
;
A
#
# COMPACT_ATOMS: atom_id res chain seq x y z
N MET A 1 -0.22 41.23 4.82
CA MET A 1 0.19 39.81 4.70
C MET A 1 0.36 39.44 3.22
N LYS A 2 1.33 38.60 2.83
CA LYS A 2 1.44 38.15 1.43
C LYS A 2 0.31 37.16 1.08
N GLU A 3 -0.27 37.26 -0.11
CA GLU A 3 -1.39 36.43 -0.61
C GLU A 3 -1.17 34.93 -0.41
N LYS A 4 0.06 34.48 -0.58
CA LYS A 4 0.46 33.09 -0.36
C LYS A 4 0.34 32.63 1.09
N VAL A 5 0.81 33.46 2.03
CA VAL A 5 0.74 33.18 3.47
C VAL A 5 -0.71 33.18 3.93
N ARG A 6 -1.50 34.09 3.36
CA ARG A 6 -2.95 34.14 3.55
C ARG A 6 -3.64 32.85 3.11
N LEU A 7 -3.31 32.37 1.91
CA LEU A 7 -3.86 31.12 1.39
C LEU A 7 -3.46 29.91 2.25
N GLN A 8 -2.24 29.89 2.79
CA GLN A 8 -1.79 28.83 3.70
C GLN A 8 -2.56 28.82 5.01
N ILE A 9 -2.80 29.99 5.61
CA ILE A 9 -3.64 30.13 6.81
C ILE A 9 -5.07 29.67 6.53
N ILE A 10 -5.66 30.05 5.38
CA ILE A 10 -6.99 29.60 4.96
C ILE A 10 -7.05 28.08 4.81
N VAL A 11 -6.06 27.48 4.14
CA VAL A 11 -5.99 26.02 3.95
C VAL A 11 -5.87 25.30 5.28
N LEU A 12 -5.05 25.81 6.21
CA LEU A 12 -4.90 25.21 7.53
C LEU A 12 -6.19 25.31 8.36
N TRP A 13 -6.90 26.44 8.33
CA TRP A 13 -8.23 26.54 8.93
C TRP A 13 -9.25 25.57 8.31
N LEU A 14 -9.19 25.40 6.99
CA LEU A 14 -10.08 24.48 6.27
C LEU A 14 -9.78 23.01 6.57
N LEU A 15 -8.49 22.63 6.62
CA LEU A 15 -8.08 21.28 7.03
C LEU A 15 -8.48 21.00 8.48
N LEU A 16 -8.36 22.00 9.37
CA LEU A 16 -8.82 21.89 10.74
C LEU A 16 -10.33 21.64 10.80
N SER A 17 -11.12 22.43 10.06
CA SER A 17 -12.58 22.26 9.97
C SER A 17 -12.99 20.90 9.40
N ILE A 18 -12.29 20.39 8.37
CA ILE A 18 -12.53 19.04 7.84
C ILE A 18 -12.20 17.99 8.89
N GLY A 19 -11.09 18.15 9.62
CA GLY A 19 -10.70 17.25 10.69
C GLY A 19 -11.76 17.15 11.80
N PHE A 20 -12.35 18.27 12.20
CA PHE A 20 -13.48 18.29 13.15
C PHE A 20 -14.72 17.59 12.60
N ILE A 21 -15.07 17.80 11.32
CA ILE A 21 -16.20 17.12 10.67
C ILE A 21 -15.98 15.61 10.63
N LEU A 22 -14.76 15.18 10.27
CA LEU A 22 -14.41 13.75 10.24
C LEU A 22 -14.41 13.13 11.63
N HIS A 23 -13.91 13.85 12.65
CA HIS A 23 -13.90 13.38 14.03
C HIS A 23 -15.32 13.24 14.60
N ASN A 24 -16.17 14.25 14.39
CA ASN A 24 -17.59 14.17 14.78
C ASN A 24 -18.37 13.12 13.93
N GLY A 25 -17.98 12.92 12.67
CA GLY A 25 -18.54 11.90 11.79
C GLY A 25 -18.14 10.48 12.18
N TYR A 26 -16.97 10.29 12.81
CA TYR A 26 -16.49 9.01 13.32
C TYR A 26 -17.45 8.46 14.39
N HIS A 27 -17.88 9.30 15.33
CA HIS A 27 -18.91 8.93 16.32
C HIS A 27 -20.30 8.66 15.70
N LEU A 28 -20.62 9.29 14.56
CA LEU A 28 -21.84 8.96 13.82
C LEU A 28 -21.73 7.56 13.19
N ALA A 29 -20.57 7.19 12.67
CA ALA A 29 -20.32 5.86 12.12
C ALA A 29 -20.45 4.76 13.19
N GLU A 30 -19.97 5.01 14.42
CA GLU A 30 -20.16 4.09 15.57
C GLU A 30 -21.65 3.82 15.86
N MET A 31 -22.50 4.86 15.84
CA MET A 31 -23.97 4.71 15.96
C MET A 31 -24.59 3.93 14.78
N PHE A 32 -24.12 4.15 13.55
CA PHE A 32 -24.68 3.50 12.35
C PHE A 32 -24.25 2.03 12.19
N PHE A 33 -23.07 1.66 12.72
CA PHE A 33 -22.54 0.30 12.65
C PHE A 33 -22.71 -0.51 13.95
N GLY A 34 -23.28 0.08 15.00
CA GLY A 34 -23.66 -0.62 16.24
C GLY A 34 -22.48 -1.13 17.08
N ILE A 35 -21.30 -0.50 16.95
CA ILE A 35 -20.10 -0.85 17.72
C ILE A 35 -19.95 0.19 18.84
N ASP A 36 -20.73 0.04 19.90
CA ASP A 36 -20.60 0.90 21.07
C ASP A 36 -19.56 0.32 22.03
N ILE A 37 -18.47 1.05 22.28
CA ILE A 37 -17.46 0.67 23.25
C ILE A 37 -17.96 1.11 24.64
N LYS A 38 -18.54 0.14 25.35
CA LYS A 38 -18.43 -0.07 26.81
C LYS A 38 -18.53 1.20 27.69
N ASN A 39 -19.74 1.72 27.87
CA ASN A 39 -20.14 2.24 29.17
C ASN A 39 -21.57 1.78 29.51
N PRO A 40 -21.77 0.81 30.42
CA PRO A 40 -23.09 0.30 30.77
C PRO A 40 -24.04 1.35 31.36
N GLU A 41 -23.51 2.50 31.80
CA GLU A 41 -24.27 3.61 32.38
C GLU A 41 -24.50 4.78 31.40
N ALA A 42 -23.91 4.75 30.20
CA ALA A 42 -24.11 5.80 29.19
C ALA A 42 -25.48 5.61 28.52
N ASN A 43 -26.42 6.50 28.82
CA ASN A 43 -27.76 6.55 28.23
C ASN A 43 -27.81 7.16 26.81
N GLY A 44 -26.65 7.42 26.19
CA GLY A 44 -26.54 8.05 24.87
C GLY A 44 -26.93 9.54 24.83
N GLU A 45 -27.32 10.15 25.96
CA GLU A 45 -27.66 11.56 26.01
C GLU A 45 -26.40 12.42 26.18
N ILE A 46 -26.00 13.11 25.11
CA ILE A 46 -24.96 14.13 25.19
C ILE A 46 -25.58 15.38 25.83
N PRO A 47 -25.05 15.89 26.95
CA PRO A 47 -25.61 17.07 27.61
C PRO A 47 -25.67 18.27 26.65
N THR A 48 -26.76 19.04 26.69
CA THR A 48 -26.95 20.25 25.86
C THR A 48 -25.79 21.24 25.98
N SER A 49 -25.13 21.27 27.15
CA SER A 49 -23.93 22.07 27.40
C SER A 49 -22.74 21.65 26.53
N VAL A 50 -22.58 20.35 26.25
CA VAL A 50 -21.54 19.82 25.36
C VAL A 50 -21.85 20.17 23.90
N HIS A 51 -23.11 20.13 23.49
CA HIS A 51 -23.54 20.60 22.17
C HIS A 51 -23.28 22.10 21.98
N LEU A 52 -23.64 22.92 22.97
CA LEU A 52 -23.38 24.36 22.95
C LEU A 52 -21.88 24.65 22.93
N PHE A 53 -21.08 23.90 23.70
CA PHE A 53 -19.63 24.01 23.67
C PHE A 53 -19.05 23.69 22.29
N LYS A 54 -19.47 22.59 21.65
CA LYS A 54 -19.05 22.22 20.29
C LYS A 54 -19.45 23.27 19.26
N ILE A 55 -20.68 23.78 19.30
CA ILE A 55 -21.15 24.85 18.40
C ILE A 55 -20.31 26.12 18.60
N LEU A 56 -20.06 26.53 19.84
CA LEU A 56 -19.27 27.72 20.16
C LEU A 56 -17.79 27.57 19.73
N LEU A 57 -17.24 26.36 19.77
CA LEU A 57 -15.86 26.07 19.38
C LEU A 57 -15.70 25.97 17.86
N GLU A 58 -16.64 25.33 17.18
CA GLU A 58 -16.55 24.94 15.76
C GLU A 58 -17.16 25.95 14.79
N LEU A 59 -18.29 26.59 15.14
CA LEU A 59 -18.97 27.56 14.26
C LEU A 59 -18.08 28.77 13.89
N PRO A 60 -17.22 29.29 14.79
CA PRO A 60 -16.30 30.36 14.43
C PRO A 60 -15.25 29.95 13.40
N LEU A 61 -14.95 28.65 13.20
CA LEU A 61 -13.99 28.18 12.19
C LEU A 61 -14.40 28.63 10.79
N LEU A 62 -15.68 28.42 10.43
CA LEU A 62 -16.20 28.80 9.12
C LEU A 62 -16.17 30.32 8.92
N VAL A 63 -16.52 31.07 9.98
CA VAL A 63 -16.45 32.53 9.98
C VAL A 63 -15.02 33.02 9.84
N ILE A 64 -14.05 32.41 10.51
CA ILE A 64 -12.63 32.75 10.42
C ILE A 64 -12.06 32.40 9.04
N ILE A 65 -12.46 31.28 8.43
CA ILE A 65 -12.10 30.92 7.05
C ILE A 65 -12.60 31.99 6.07
N LEU A 66 -13.88 32.34 6.15
CA LEU A 66 -14.49 33.35 5.29
C LEU A 66 -13.88 34.73 5.53
N ALA A 67 -13.75 35.16 6.78
CA ALA A 67 -13.11 36.43 7.12
C ALA A 67 -11.65 36.47 6.65
N SER A 68 -10.93 35.35 6.70
CA SER A 68 -9.56 35.25 6.16
C SER A 68 -9.50 35.47 4.66
N LEU A 69 -10.58 35.25 3.89
CA LEU A 69 -10.67 35.57 2.46
C LEU A 69 -10.86 37.06 2.18
N TYR A 70 -11.47 37.81 3.10
CA TYR A 70 -11.84 39.21 2.91
C TYR A 70 -10.94 40.20 3.64
N THR A 71 -10.54 39.91 4.88
CA THR A 71 -9.69 40.79 5.69
C THR A 71 -8.34 40.17 6.06
N THR A 72 -7.35 41.04 6.30
CA THR A 72 -6.07 40.71 6.94
C THR A 72 -5.68 41.78 7.95
N SER A 73 -6.68 42.44 8.56
CA SER A 73 -6.43 43.47 9.56
C SER A 73 -5.66 42.89 10.75
N LYS A 74 -4.81 43.71 11.39
CA LYS A 74 -4.02 43.26 12.54
C LYS A 74 -4.91 42.74 13.67
N THR A 75 -6.07 43.37 13.88
CA THR A 75 -7.08 42.96 14.86
C THR A 75 -7.65 41.58 14.55
N PHE A 76 -8.04 41.33 13.28
CA PHE A 76 -8.53 40.02 12.85
C PHE A 76 -7.47 38.93 13.00
N LEU A 77 -6.22 39.23 12.65
CA LEU A 77 -5.14 38.25 12.74
C LEU A 77 -4.79 37.89 14.18
N ARG A 78 -4.81 38.87 15.10
CA ARG A 78 -4.66 38.63 16.54
C ARG A 78 -5.81 37.78 17.07
N PHE A 79 -7.05 38.08 16.68
CA PHE A 79 -8.22 37.28 17.05
C PHE A 79 -8.08 35.83 16.53
N SER A 80 -7.74 35.66 15.26
CA SER A 80 -7.51 34.36 14.64
C SER A 80 -6.38 33.59 15.34
N PHE A 81 -5.29 34.27 15.70
CA PHE A 81 -4.18 33.67 16.45
C PHE A 81 -4.63 33.18 17.83
N VAL A 82 -5.29 34.02 18.63
CA VAL A 82 -5.79 33.64 19.95
C VAL A 82 -6.76 32.46 19.86
N TRP A 83 -7.68 32.49 18.88
CA TRP A 83 -8.62 31.39 18.66
C TRP A 83 -7.92 30.09 18.26
N SER A 84 -6.93 30.16 17.38
CA SER A 84 -6.14 28.98 16.99
C SER A 84 -5.35 28.39 18.16
N LEU A 85 -4.89 29.23 19.09
CA LEU A 85 -4.14 28.79 20.28
C LEU A 85 -5.06 28.05 21.25
N LEU A 86 -6.25 28.60 21.52
CA LEU A 86 -7.26 27.95 22.35
C LEU A 86 -7.66 26.59 21.78
N LEU A 87 -7.95 26.52 20.48
CA LEU A 87 -8.24 25.26 19.79
C LEU A 87 -7.07 24.27 19.86
N CYS A 88 -5.83 24.75 19.76
CA CYS A 88 -4.66 23.90 19.85
C CYS A 88 -4.51 23.26 21.24
N LEU A 89 -4.83 24.00 22.29
CA LEU A 89 -4.82 23.48 23.67
C LEU A 89 -5.91 22.44 23.88
N VAL A 90 -7.14 22.71 23.41
CA VAL A 90 -8.26 21.77 23.48
C VAL A 90 -7.95 20.49 22.71
N ASN A 91 -7.47 20.62 21.47
CA ASN A 91 -7.10 19.46 20.63
C ASN A 91 -5.93 18.67 21.22
N GLY A 92 -4.96 19.35 21.86
CA GLY A 92 -3.85 18.71 22.55
C GLY A 92 -4.33 17.93 23.78
N TRP A 93 -5.19 18.54 24.60
CA TRP A 93 -5.80 17.87 25.74
C TRP A 93 -6.63 16.66 25.31
N HIS A 94 -7.49 16.82 24.31
CA HIS A 94 -8.34 15.75 23.78
C HIS A 94 -7.51 14.58 23.22
N CYS A 95 -6.40 14.88 22.51
CA CYS A 95 -5.47 13.85 22.05
C CYS A 95 -4.80 13.10 23.21
N ILE A 96 -4.44 13.78 24.30
CA ILE A 96 -3.86 13.16 25.50
C ILE A 96 -4.89 12.29 26.21
N GLU A 97 -6.13 12.77 26.38
CA GLU A 97 -7.22 12.00 26.99
C GLU A 97 -7.54 10.74 26.20
N THR A 98 -7.72 10.83 24.87
CA THR A 98 -7.94 9.65 24.02
C THR A 98 -6.75 8.69 24.10
N LEU A 99 -5.51 9.18 24.16
CA LEU A 99 -4.34 8.31 24.36
C LEU A 99 -4.30 7.63 25.73
N GLN A 100 -4.92 8.21 26.76
CA GLN A 100 -4.95 7.65 28.12
C GLN A 100 -6.12 6.69 28.33
N HIS A 101 -7.29 7.00 27.78
CA HIS A 101 -8.55 6.30 28.05
C HIS A 101 -9.03 5.42 26.89
N GLU A 102 -8.65 5.74 25.66
CA GLU A 102 -9.13 5.10 24.42
C GLU A 102 -7.97 4.65 23.52
N SER A 103 -6.81 4.31 24.12
CA SER A 103 -5.56 4.00 23.38
C SER A 103 -5.65 2.86 22.36
N SER A 104 -6.67 2.00 22.48
CA SER A 104 -6.95 0.91 21.55
C SER A 104 -7.64 1.38 20.25
N ASP A 105 -8.25 2.57 20.20
CA ASP A 105 -8.80 3.14 18.97
C ASP A 105 -7.72 3.91 18.20
N PHE A 106 -6.93 3.14 17.44
CA PHE A 106 -5.85 3.68 16.62
C PHE A 106 -6.31 4.70 15.57
N SER A 107 -7.53 4.55 15.03
CA SER A 107 -8.09 5.44 14.02
C SER A 107 -8.42 6.81 14.59
N GLN A 108 -9.10 6.83 15.74
CA GLN A 108 -9.44 8.05 16.46
C GLN A 108 -8.19 8.76 16.96
N VAL A 109 -7.24 8.02 17.56
CA VAL A 109 -5.94 8.57 17.99
C VAL A 109 -5.18 9.18 16.82
N ALA A 110 -5.11 8.50 15.67
CA ALA A 110 -4.41 9.01 14.49
C ALA A 110 -5.08 10.27 13.92
N LEU A 111 -6.42 10.30 13.86
CA LEU A 111 -7.18 11.45 13.38
C LEU A 111 -6.94 12.68 14.28
N LEU A 112 -7.05 12.51 15.60
CA LEU A 112 -6.83 13.57 16.58
C LEU A 112 -5.40 14.09 16.57
N LEU A 113 -4.41 13.21 16.38
CA LEU A 113 -3.02 13.61 16.22
C LEU A 113 -2.82 14.46 14.95
N ILE A 114 -3.45 14.10 13.84
CA ILE A 114 -3.41 14.89 12.60
C ILE A 114 -4.08 16.26 12.81
N VAL A 115 -5.25 16.30 13.44
CA VAL A 115 -5.97 17.53 13.78
C VAL A 115 -5.09 18.44 14.65
N PHE A 116 -4.45 17.89 15.67
CA PHE A 116 -3.54 18.60 16.55
C PHE A 116 -2.32 19.16 15.78
N ILE A 117 -1.67 18.36 14.92
CA ILE A 117 -0.52 18.81 14.12
C ILE A 117 -0.91 19.94 13.16
N VAL A 118 -2.08 19.84 12.51
CA VAL A 118 -2.61 20.89 11.62
C VAL A 118 -2.88 22.17 12.42
N ASN A 119 -3.51 22.05 13.59
CA ASN A 119 -3.78 23.17 14.48
C ASN A 119 -2.50 23.83 15.00
N PHE A 120 -1.50 23.04 15.43
CA PHE A 120 -0.22 23.54 15.91
C PHE A 120 0.51 24.30 14.79
N THR A 121 0.48 23.75 13.58
CA THR A 121 1.04 24.41 12.39
C THR A 121 0.33 25.74 12.10
N LEU A 122 -0.99 25.79 12.24
CA LEU A 122 -1.78 27.01 12.10
C LEU A 122 -1.38 28.09 13.12
N VAL A 123 -1.21 27.71 14.38
CA VAL A 123 -0.74 28.60 15.46
C VAL A 123 0.62 29.19 15.09
N LEU A 124 1.57 28.38 14.62
CA LEU A 124 2.89 28.87 14.20
C LEU A 124 2.81 29.87 13.04
N TRP A 125 1.94 29.63 12.06
CA TRP A 125 1.73 30.53 10.93
C TRP A 125 1.06 31.84 11.33
N LEU A 126 0.09 31.80 12.25
CA LEU A 126 -0.57 32.99 12.77
C LEU A 126 0.33 33.79 13.71
N TYR A 127 1.11 33.13 14.57
CA TYR A 127 2.18 33.71 15.39
C TYR A 127 3.17 34.48 14.51
N ALA A 128 3.65 33.82 13.45
CA ALA A 128 4.59 34.38 12.47
C ALA A 128 4.08 35.64 11.76
N VAL A 129 2.76 35.82 11.70
CA VAL A 129 2.12 36.95 11.05
C VAL A 129 1.73 38.06 12.05
N CYS A 130 1.39 37.69 13.29
CA CYS A 130 0.89 38.60 14.33
C CYS A 130 1.99 39.33 15.11
N LEU A 131 3.17 38.74 15.27
CA LEU A 131 4.33 39.40 15.86
C LEU A 131 5.15 40.18 14.82
N PRO A 132 5.90 41.22 15.24
CA PRO A 132 6.65 42.05 14.31
C PRO A 132 7.58 41.18 13.44
N TRP A 133 7.44 41.41 12.13
CA TRP A 133 8.03 40.67 11.00
C TRP A 133 9.58 40.64 10.95
N GLN A 134 10.25 41.04 12.02
CA GLN A 134 11.70 41.25 12.08
C GLN A 134 12.48 39.96 12.40
N PHE A 135 11.79 38.89 12.83
CA PHE A 135 12.43 37.68 13.34
C PHE A 135 12.31 36.42 12.45
N LEU A 136 11.58 36.47 11.32
CA LEU A 136 11.38 35.28 10.46
C LEU A 136 12.27 35.27 9.20
N PRO A 137 13.02 34.18 8.95
CA PRO A 137 13.94 34.11 7.82
C PRO A 137 13.21 34.10 6.47
N LYS A 138 13.71 34.92 5.54
CA LYS A 138 13.21 35.23 4.17
C LYS A 138 12.78 34.03 3.31
N LYS A 139 13.17 32.81 3.68
CA LYS A 139 13.05 31.54 2.95
C LYS A 139 11.63 30.94 2.95
N LEU A 140 10.84 31.17 4.00
CA LEU A 140 9.44 30.68 4.12
C LEU A 140 8.46 31.41 3.19
N ARG A 141 8.90 32.53 2.61
CA ARG A 141 8.07 33.50 1.88
C ARG A 141 7.77 33.12 0.41
N GLU A 142 8.43 32.09 -0.15
CA GLU A 142 8.52 31.83 -1.61
C GLU A 142 8.29 30.36 -2.06
N TRP A 143 7.52 29.57 -1.31
CA TRP A 143 7.22 28.14 -1.54
C TRP A 143 6.54 27.73 -2.88
N ASN A 144 7.21 27.03 -3.80
CA ASN A 144 6.76 26.77 -5.18
C ASN A 144 6.51 25.27 -5.47
N TRP A 145 5.25 24.82 -5.55
CA TRP A 145 4.85 23.41 -5.44
C TRP A 145 5.51 22.43 -6.43
N ALA A 146 5.66 22.74 -7.72
CA ALA A 146 6.26 21.80 -8.70
C ALA A 146 7.78 21.58 -8.51
N LYS A 147 8.51 22.65 -8.17
CA LYS A 147 9.93 22.57 -7.79
C LYS A 147 10.12 21.97 -6.41
N HIS A 148 9.16 22.23 -5.53
CA HIS A 148 9.11 21.61 -4.21
C HIS A 148 8.91 20.11 -4.37
N GLN A 149 7.99 19.63 -5.21
CA GLN A 149 7.82 18.20 -5.49
C GLN A 149 9.12 17.56 -5.99
N GLN A 150 9.80 18.08 -7.01
CA GLN A 150 11.09 17.51 -7.45
C GLN A 150 12.17 17.54 -6.36
N TYR A 151 12.17 18.58 -5.51
CA TYR A 151 13.08 18.68 -4.37
C TYR A 151 12.74 17.70 -3.24
N TRP A 152 11.46 17.47 -2.98
CA TRP A 152 10.98 16.55 -1.94
C TRP A 152 11.07 15.11 -2.39
N TYR A 153 10.66 14.78 -3.62
CA TYR A 153 10.92 13.46 -4.20
C TYR A 153 12.42 13.17 -4.20
N GLY A 154 13.27 14.12 -4.60
CA GLY A 154 14.72 13.93 -4.53
C GLY A 154 15.27 13.74 -3.11
N LYS A 155 14.69 14.41 -2.10
CA LYS A 155 15.07 14.24 -0.70
C LYS A 155 14.58 12.94 -0.09
N TRP A 156 13.31 12.60 -0.28
CA TRP A 156 12.73 11.35 0.18
C TRP A 156 13.40 10.17 -0.51
N HIS A 157 13.59 10.23 -1.83
CA HIS A 157 14.32 9.21 -2.57
C HIS A 157 15.75 9.04 -2.05
N LEU A 158 16.43 10.15 -1.73
CA LEU A 158 17.75 10.09 -1.10
C LEU A 158 17.72 9.42 0.28
N TYR A 159 16.86 9.88 1.19
CA TYR A 159 16.86 9.38 2.57
C TYR A 159 16.35 7.94 2.66
N LEU A 160 15.28 7.60 1.94
CA LEU A 160 14.80 6.23 1.81
C LEU A 160 15.87 5.36 1.13
N GLY A 161 16.55 5.88 0.10
CA GLY A 161 17.62 5.17 -0.59
C GLY A 161 18.83 4.88 0.29
N LEU A 162 19.15 5.77 1.25
CA LEU A 162 20.24 5.53 2.20
C LEU A 162 19.84 4.59 3.35
N ILE A 163 18.63 4.75 3.91
CA ILE A 163 18.17 3.97 5.05
C ILE A 163 17.71 2.59 4.58
N ALA A 164 16.63 2.53 3.81
CA ALA A 164 16.07 1.26 3.32
C ALA A 164 17.03 0.58 2.35
N GLY A 165 17.79 1.33 1.54
CA GLY A 165 18.77 0.75 0.62
C GLY A 165 19.85 -0.08 1.31
N SER A 166 20.27 0.28 2.53
CA SER A 166 21.27 -0.50 3.29
C SER A 166 20.74 -1.90 3.66
N ILE A 167 19.47 -1.99 4.05
CA ILE A 167 18.78 -3.26 4.34
C ILE A 167 18.59 -4.04 3.03
N LEU A 168 18.12 -3.36 1.98
CA LEU A 168 17.85 -3.96 0.68
C LEU A 168 19.09 -4.51 -0.02
N VAL A 169 20.30 -4.02 0.30
CA VAL A 169 21.55 -4.64 -0.14
C VAL A 169 21.65 -6.07 0.38
N VAL A 170 21.44 -6.27 1.69
CA VAL A 170 21.53 -7.60 2.32
C VAL A 170 20.41 -8.50 1.81
N VAL A 171 19.18 -7.99 1.77
CA VAL A 171 18.00 -8.73 1.29
C VAL A 171 18.16 -9.09 -0.19
N GLY A 172 18.65 -8.17 -1.02
CA GLY A 172 18.88 -8.41 -2.45
C GLY A 172 19.96 -9.45 -2.73
N LEU A 173 21.10 -9.37 -2.02
CA LEU A 173 22.19 -10.35 -2.14
C LEU A 173 21.74 -11.76 -1.72
N THR A 174 21.09 -11.86 -0.56
CA THR A 174 20.56 -13.14 -0.08
C THR A 174 19.45 -13.67 -0.99
N GLY A 175 18.56 -12.81 -1.48
CA GLY A 175 17.52 -13.20 -2.44
C GLY A 175 18.09 -13.75 -3.75
N SER A 176 19.18 -13.14 -4.23
CA SER A 176 19.87 -13.60 -5.45
C SER A 176 20.46 -15.01 -5.31
N ILE A 177 20.94 -15.36 -4.11
CA ILE A 177 21.39 -16.72 -3.78
C ILE A 177 20.17 -17.66 -3.74
N LEU A 178 19.09 -17.25 -3.09
CA LEU A 178 17.90 -18.09 -2.89
C LEU A 178 17.15 -18.43 -4.18
N VAL A 179 17.29 -17.64 -5.24
CA VAL A 179 16.76 -18.00 -6.57
C VAL A 179 17.25 -19.38 -7.03
N PHE A 180 18.43 -19.83 -6.58
CA PHE A 180 19.04 -21.13 -6.88
C PHE A 180 19.18 -22.02 -5.65
N GLN A 181 18.28 -21.87 -4.66
CA GLN A 181 18.40 -22.56 -3.38
C GLN A 181 18.49 -24.09 -3.51
N ASP A 182 17.69 -24.71 -4.38
CA ASP A 182 17.62 -26.17 -4.49
C ASP A 182 18.89 -26.73 -5.14
N GLU A 183 19.41 -26.06 -6.19
CA GLU A 183 20.67 -26.44 -6.83
C GLU A 183 21.85 -26.26 -5.88
N ILE A 184 21.88 -25.16 -5.12
CA ILE A 184 22.96 -24.88 -4.18
C ILE A 184 22.90 -25.86 -3.00
N ASP A 185 21.73 -26.13 -2.42
CA ASP A 185 21.61 -27.06 -1.27
C ASP A 185 21.97 -28.49 -1.69
N SER A 186 21.54 -28.92 -2.89
CA SER A 186 21.87 -30.24 -3.44
C SER A 186 23.37 -30.35 -3.75
N ALA A 187 23.99 -29.32 -4.34
CA ALA A 187 25.42 -29.32 -4.64
C ALA A 187 26.31 -29.29 -3.38
N LEU A 188 25.83 -28.65 -2.30
CA LEU A 188 26.55 -28.59 -1.02
C LEU A 188 26.38 -29.86 -0.16
N ASN A 189 25.34 -30.66 -0.40
CA ASN A 189 25.02 -31.85 0.40
C ASN A 189 24.58 -33.03 -0.49
N PRO A 190 25.36 -33.44 -1.51
CA PRO A 190 24.93 -34.44 -2.50
C PRO A 190 24.48 -35.77 -1.87
N GLU A 191 25.11 -36.18 -0.76
CA GLU A 191 24.79 -37.39 -0.01
C GLU A 191 23.37 -37.41 0.61
N LEU A 192 22.75 -36.24 0.79
CA LEU A 192 21.38 -36.13 1.30
C LEU A 192 20.33 -36.19 0.18
N PHE A 193 20.67 -35.71 -1.02
CA PHE A 193 19.70 -35.49 -2.10
C PHE A 193 19.78 -36.53 -3.22
N GLU A 194 20.92 -37.20 -3.42
CA GLU A 194 21.12 -38.13 -4.52
C GLU A 194 21.15 -39.60 -4.05
N VAL A 195 20.31 -40.43 -4.68
CA VAL A 195 20.35 -41.89 -4.53
C VAL A 195 20.51 -42.61 -5.87
N LYS A 196 21.04 -43.83 -5.86
CA LYS A 196 21.11 -44.64 -7.09
C LYS A 196 19.72 -45.19 -7.46
N PRO A 197 19.22 -44.94 -8.69
CA PRO A 197 17.99 -45.57 -9.16
C PRO A 197 18.15 -47.09 -9.27
N THR A 198 17.35 -47.84 -8.52
CA THR A 198 17.42 -49.31 -8.53
C THR A 198 16.11 -49.96 -8.99
N GLN A 199 14.97 -49.31 -8.78
CA GLN A 199 13.64 -49.85 -9.06
C GLN A 199 12.65 -48.74 -9.48
N GLN A 200 11.37 -49.07 -9.59
CA GLN A 200 10.32 -48.06 -9.74
C GLN A 200 10.19 -47.25 -8.44
N ARG A 201 10.04 -45.93 -8.59
CA ARG A 201 9.85 -45.01 -7.45
C ARG A 201 8.54 -45.33 -6.73
N ILE A 202 8.61 -45.45 -5.40
CA ILE A 202 7.43 -45.61 -4.55
C ILE A 202 6.68 -44.26 -4.53
N PRO A 203 5.37 -44.22 -4.89
CA PRO A 203 4.60 -42.99 -4.85
C PRO A 203 4.55 -42.36 -3.45
N MET A 204 4.53 -41.02 -3.37
CA MET A 204 4.57 -40.28 -2.08
C MET A 204 3.51 -40.75 -1.08
N ALA A 205 2.29 -41.06 -1.53
CA ALA A 205 1.21 -41.57 -0.68
C ALA A 205 1.58 -42.88 0.02
N GLU A 206 2.24 -43.79 -0.71
CA GLU A 206 2.69 -45.09 -0.21
C GLU A 206 3.94 -44.93 0.64
N MET A 207 4.88 -44.08 0.21
CA MET A 207 6.08 -43.73 0.96
C MET A 207 5.75 -43.13 2.34
N ALA A 208 4.77 -42.22 2.40
CA ALA A 208 4.32 -41.62 3.65
C ALA A 208 3.84 -42.66 4.66
N ASN A 209 3.07 -43.65 4.22
CA ASN A 209 2.62 -44.74 5.07
C ASN A 209 3.78 -45.69 5.44
N LEU A 210 4.61 -46.07 4.47
CA LEU A 210 5.74 -46.97 4.67
C LEU A 210 6.73 -46.44 5.71
N VAL A 211 7.14 -45.18 5.59
CA VAL A 211 8.10 -44.53 6.50
C VAL A 211 7.52 -44.40 7.90
N ARG A 212 6.24 -44.00 8.02
CA ARG A 212 5.57 -43.88 9.34
C ARG A 212 5.39 -45.22 10.04
N GLN A 213 5.14 -46.30 9.29
CA GLN A 213 5.05 -47.65 9.85
C GLN A 213 6.42 -48.20 10.25
N ARG A 214 7.46 -47.91 9.47
CA ARG A 214 8.83 -48.38 9.71
C ARG A 214 9.53 -47.65 10.85
N TYR A 215 9.20 -46.38 11.06
CA TYR A 215 9.78 -45.56 12.14
C TYR A 215 8.67 -44.99 13.05
N PRO A 216 7.93 -45.85 13.78
CA PRO A 216 6.77 -45.44 14.58
C PRO A 216 7.14 -44.49 15.73
N ASP A 217 8.37 -44.56 16.22
CA ASP A 217 8.88 -43.71 17.30
C ASP A 217 9.22 -42.28 16.85
N ARG A 218 9.17 -41.99 15.54
CA ARG A 218 9.45 -40.67 14.98
C ARG A 218 8.16 -39.94 14.62
N LYS A 219 8.08 -38.65 14.96
CA LYS A 219 6.95 -37.80 14.59
C LYS A 219 7.24 -37.10 13.27
N PHE A 220 6.58 -37.54 12.20
CA PHE A 220 6.63 -36.84 10.93
C PHE A 220 5.42 -35.92 10.80
N ASN A 221 5.65 -34.61 10.73
CA ASN A 221 4.61 -33.60 10.57
C ASN A 221 4.41 -33.19 9.12
N TYR A 222 5.43 -33.36 8.29
CA TYR A 222 5.41 -32.93 6.91
C TYR A 222 6.26 -33.86 6.05
N VAL A 223 5.81 -34.14 4.83
CA VAL A 223 6.62 -34.74 3.77
C VAL A 223 6.47 -33.95 2.50
N ASN A 224 7.58 -33.69 1.83
CA ASN A 224 7.63 -33.07 0.52
C ASN A 224 8.64 -33.76 -0.39
N ILE A 225 8.51 -33.48 -1.67
CA ILE A 225 9.50 -33.82 -2.67
C ILE A 225 10.17 -32.54 -3.16
N THR A 226 11.49 -32.57 -3.32
CA THR A 226 12.25 -31.42 -3.81
C THR A 226 12.13 -31.27 -5.32
N ASN A 227 12.12 -32.40 -6.03
CA ASN A 227 11.97 -32.45 -7.48
C ASN A 227 11.50 -33.84 -7.93
N ASP A 228 10.26 -33.93 -8.44
CA ASP A 228 9.70 -35.21 -8.90
C ASP A 228 10.19 -35.62 -10.29
N ASP A 229 10.67 -34.65 -11.08
CA ASP A 229 11.19 -34.89 -12.43
C ASP A 229 12.60 -35.51 -12.42
N VAL A 230 13.26 -35.56 -11.26
CA VAL A 230 14.62 -36.07 -11.10
C VAL A 230 14.57 -37.44 -10.42
N PRO A 231 14.92 -38.54 -11.13
CA PRO A 231 14.76 -39.91 -10.61
C PRO A 231 15.50 -40.15 -9.29
N ASN A 232 16.70 -39.61 -9.12
CA ASN A 232 17.55 -39.82 -7.93
C ASN A 232 17.17 -38.94 -6.71
N SER A 233 16.11 -38.12 -6.79
CA SER A 233 15.74 -37.15 -5.75
C SER A 233 15.06 -37.80 -4.54
N THR A 234 15.57 -37.55 -3.34
CA THR A 234 15.03 -38.08 -2.07
C THR A 234 13.68 -37.45 -1.67
N TYR A 235 12.90 -38.18 -0.87
CA TYR A 235 11.77 -37.59 -0.15
C TYR A 235 12.27 -36.93 1.15
N GLN A 236 11.75 -35.75 1.47
CA GLN A 236 12.08 -35.04 2.69
C GLN A 236 10.94 -35.16 3.70
N PHE A 237 11.21 -35.78 4.83
CA PHE A 237 10.30 -35.84 5.96
C PHE A 237 10.77 -34.90 7.07
N ARG A 238 9.87 -34.11 7.66
CA ARG A 238 10.21 -33.17 8.73
C ARG A 238 9.52 -33.53 10.03
N ASP A 239 10.30 -33.53 11.10
CA ASP A 239 9.85 -33.49 12.48
C ASP A 239 10.02 -32.04 12.96
N LEU A 240 8.89 -31.34 13.15
CA LEU A 240 8.87 -29.93 13.54
C LEU A 240 9.19 -29.74 15.03
N GLU A 241 8.91 -30.76 15.86
CA GLU A 241 9.16 -30.72 17.30
C GLU A 241 10.66 -30.93 17.57
N ALA A 242 11.24 -31.97 16.97
CA ALA A 242 12.68 -32.24 17.03
C ALA A 242 13.51 -31.37 16.07
N LYS A 243 12.87 -30.50 15.27
CA LYS A 243 13.50 -29.63 14.25
C LYS A 243 14.49 -30.40 13.37
N THR A 244 14.08 -31.58 12.91
CA THR A 244 14.93 -32.49 12.13
C THR A 244 14.29 -32.79 10.78
N GLU A 245 15.11 -32.78 9.73
CA GLU A 245 14.75 -33.23 8.38
C GLU A 245 15.40 -34.58 8.11
N PHE A 246 14.64 -35.51 7.58
CA PHE A 246 15.06 -36.85 7.19
C PHE A 246 14.93 -36.99 5.68
N PHE A 247 15.99 -37.50 5.05
CA PHE A 247 16.07 -37.75 3.62
C PHE A 247 15.87 -39.24 3.40
N VAL A 248 14.82 -39.58 2.65
CA VAL A 248 14.36 -40.95 2.47
C VAL A 248 14.56 -41.38 1.02
N ASN A 249 15.13 -42.58 0.85
CA ASN A 249 15.29 -43.21 -0.44
C ASN A 249 13.92 -43.44 -1.09
N PRO A 250 13.66 -42.86 -2.28
CA PRO A 250 12.39 -42.98 -2.97
C PRO A 250 12.10 -44.40 -3.50
N TYR A 251 13.09 -45.30 -3.50
CA TYR A 251 12.97 -46.68 -3.97
C TYR A 251 12.83 -47.71 -2.85
N THR A 252 13.42 -47.47 -1.67
CA THR A 252 13.43 -48.45 -0.56
C THR A 252 12.63 -48.00 0.67
N GLY A 253 12.41 -46.69 0.83
CA GLY A 253 11.83 -46.10 2.04
C GLY A 253 12.77 -46.08 3.25
N GLU A 254 14.08 -46.26 3.02
CA GLU A 254 15.10 -46.15 4.06
C GLU A 254 15.55 -44.69 4.24
N ILE A 255 15.79 -44.28 5.49
CA ILE A 255 16.37 -42.97 5.77
C ILE A 255 17.85 -43.04 5.40
N CYS A 256 18.24 -42.30 4.35
CA CYS A 256 19.62 -42.22 3.86
C CYS A 256 20.42 -41.10 4.53
N GLY A 257 19.74 -40.10 5.07
CA GLY A 257 20.39 -38.96 5.71
C GLY A 257 19.45 -38.20 6.63
N LYS A 258 20.00 -37.37 7.50
CA LYS A 258 19.24 -36.44 8.34
C LYS A 258 20.05 -35.19 8.63
N ARG A 259 19.37 -34.08 8.86
CA ARG A 259 19.97 -32.82 9.33
C ARG A 259 19.02 -32.07 10.24
N LEU A 260 19.53 -31.10 10.99
CA LEU A 260 18.67 -30.15 11.70
C LEU A 260 18.03 -29.20 10.67
N THR A 261 16.73 -28.94 10.79
CA THR A 261 15.95 -28.09 9.86
C THR A 261 16.52 -26.67 9.71
N ASN A 262 17.23 -26.20 10.73
CA ASN A 262 17.81 -24.86 10.75
C ASN A 262 19.33 -24.80 10.58
N SER A 263 19.99 -25.91 10.24
CA SER A 263 21.46 -25.95 10.12
C SER A 263 22.00 -25.76 8.70
N SER A 264 21.17 -25.77 7.66
CA SER A 264 21.67 -25.64 6.29
C SER A 264 22.10 -24.20 5.96
N PHE A 265 23.10 -24.07 5.08
CA PHE A 265 23.55 -22.78 4.54
C PHE A 265 22.38 -22.01 3.93
N ILE A 266 21.58 -22.66 3.08
CA ILE A 266 20.40 -22.07 2.45
C ILE A 266 19.38 -21.58 3.49
N ARG A 267 19.13 -22.35 4.56
CA ARG A 267 18.22 -21.89 5.61
C ARG A 267 18.75 -20.66 6.33
N THR A 268 20.06 -20.60 6.58
CA THR A 268 20.69 -19.40 7.18
C THR A 268 20.50 -18.18 6.28
N VAL A 269 20.76 -18.33 4.98
CA VAL A 269 20.54 -17.27 3.97
C VAL A 269 19.06 -16.86 3.92
N MET A 270 18.13 -17.83 3.96
CA MET A 270 16.69 -17.58 4.02
C MET A 270 16.29 -16.77 5.26
N ASN A 271 16.83 -17.12 6.43
CA ASN A 271 16.52 -16.39 7.67
C ASN A 271 17.06 -14.96 7.61
N ILE A 272 18.25 -14.73 7.04
CA ILE A 272 18.76 -13.38 6.79
C ILE A 272 17.85 -12.63 5.81
N HIS A 273 17.45 -13.27 4.71
CA HIS A 273 16.61 -12.65 3.69
C HIS A 273 15.24 -12.23 4.24
N MET A 274 14.58 -13.13 4.98
CA MET A 274 13.22 -12.93 5.47
C MET A 274 13.15 -12.09 6.74
N THR A 275 14.18 -12.14 7.60
CA THR A 275 14.10 -11.56 8.95
C THR A 275 15.34 -10.79 9.40
N LEU A 276 16.43 -10.79 8.61
CA LEU A 276 17.74 -10.27 9.01
C LEU A 276 18.30 -10.94 10.28
N LEU A 277 17.84 -12.17 10.58
CA LEU A 277 18.10 -12.88 11.84
C LEU A 277 17.52 -12.16 13.08
N ILE A 278 16.62 -11.21 12.88
CA ILE A 278 15.88 -10.54 13.95
C ILE A 278 14.55 -11.28 14.14
N PRO A 279 14.23 -11.81 15.33
CA PRO A 279 12.94 -12.45 15.60
C PRO A 279 11.75 -11.55 15.26
N GLU A 280 10.55 -12.12 15.09
CA GLU A 280 9.21 -11.51 14.82
C GLU A 280 9.13 -10.15 14.11
N VAL A 281 9.75 -9.10 14.64
CA VAL A 281 9.89 -7.76 14.05
C VAL A 281 10.68 -7.78 12.73
N GLY A 282 11.68 -8.65 12.60
CA GLY A 282 12.57 -8.70 11.43
C GLY A 282 11.82 -8.85 10.09
N LYS A 283 10.77 -9.68 10.06
CA LYS A 283 9.94 -9.89 8.86
C LYS A 283 9.26 -8.60 8.41
N TYR A 284 8.78 -7.78 9.35
CA TYR A 284 8.14 -6.51 9.04
C TYR A 284 9.16 -5.47 8.56
N ILE A 285 10.37 -5.44 9.11
CA ILE A 285 11.46 -4.57 8.64
C ILE A 285 11.79 -4.87 7.17
N VAL A 286 11.94 -6.15 6.82
CA VAL A 286 12.20 -6.59 5.44
C VAL A 286 11.02 -6.23 4.53
N GLY A 287 9.79 -6.55 4.95
CA GLY A 287 8.58 -6.25 4.19
C GLY A 287 8.43 -4.75 3.89
N PHE A 288 8.51 -3.88 4.91
CA PHE A 288 8.45 -2.44 4.71
C PHE A 288 9.64 -1.89 3.90
N SER A 289 10.81 -2.53 3.98
CA SER A 289 11.94 -2.18 3.10
C SER A 289 11.64 -2.51 1.64
N ALA A 290 10.96 -3.63 1.36
CA ALA A 290 10.47 -3.96 0.01
C ALA A 290 9.44 -2.93 -0.50
N LEU A 291 8.51 -2.46 0.36
CA LEU A 291 7.63 -1.35 0.01
C LEU A 291 8.40 -0.05 -0.27
N CYS A 292 9.43 0.25 0.53
CA CYS A 292 10.30 1.39 0.27
C CYS A 292 11.03 1.26 -1.07
N LEU A 293 11.45 0.06 -1.48
CA LEU A 293 12.05 -0.20 -2.79
C LEU A 293 11.06 0.09 -3.93
N LEU A 294 9.79 -0.29 -3.77
CA LEU A 294 8.72 0.02 -4.72
C LEU A 294 8.53 1.54 -4.85
N ILE A 295 8.44 2.25 -3.72
CA ILE A 295 8.34 3.72 -3.68
C ILE A 295 9.59 4.38 -4.29
N LEU A 296 10.79 3.86 -3.99
CA LEU A 296 12.05 4.34 -4.57
C LEU A 296 12.06 4.17 -6.09
N THR A 297 11.54 3.05 -6.61
CA THR A 297 11.46 2.80 -8.05
C THR A 297 10.49 3.78 -8.71
N ILE A 298 9.29 3.97 -8.15
CA ILE A 298 8.29 4.93 -8.66
C ILE A 298 8.82 6.37 -8.63
N THR A 299 9.39 6.77 -7.48
CA THR A 299 9.97 8.12 -7.33
C THR A 299 11.21 8.30 -8.21
N GLY A 300 12.00 7.26 -8.42
CA GLY A 300 13.15 7.21 -9.32
C GLY A 300 12.75 7.45 -10.77
N ILE A 301 11.76 6.70 -11.28
CA ILE A 301 11.19 6.91 -12.63
C ILE A 301 10.66 8.35 -12.75
N ARG A 302 9.96 8.84 -11.72
CA ARG A 302 9.42 10.20 -11.70
C ARG A 302 10.52 11.28 -11.75
N LEU A 303 11.66 11.04 -11.10
CA LEU A 303 12.83 11.91 -11.12
C LEU A 303 13.65 11.80 -12.42
N TRP A 304 13.64 10.61 -13.03
CA TRP A 304 14.28 10.33 -14.31
C TRP A 304 13.57 11.00 -15.49
N LEU A 305 12.24 11.12 -15.46
CA LEU A 305 11.45 11.70 -16.56
C LEU A 305 11.97 13.08 -16.98
N PRO A 306 12.31 13.28 -18.28
CA PRO A 306 12.84 14.54 -18.77
C PRO A 306 11.81 15.66 -18.61
N ALA A 307 12.29 16.87 -18.30
CA ALA A 307 11.45 18.05 -18.09
C ALA A 307 10.56 18.41 -19.31
N ASN A 308 10.93 17.91 -20.51
CA ASN A 308 10.13 18.05 -21.72
C ASN A 308 10.05 16.71 -22.47
N ILE A 309 8.96 15.98 -22.21
CA ILE A 309 8.65 14.66 -22.78
C ILE A 309 8.66 14.65 -24.33
N ARG A 310 8.45 15.79 -25.00
CA ARG A 310 8.39 15.87 -26.47
C ARG A 310 9.74 15.93 -27.20
N LYS A 311 10.87 16.02 -26.49
CA LYS A 311 12.20 16.10 -27.14
C LYS A 311 12.91 14.75 -27.17
N TRP A 312 12.77 14.02 -28.28
CA TRP A 312 13.41 12.71 -28.51
C TRP A 312 14.92 12.65 -28.22
N LYS A 313 15.67 13.73 -28.49
CA LYS A 313 17.10 13.80 -28.16
C LYS A 313 17.39 13.68 -26.65
N GLN A 314 16.51 14.20 -25.80
CA GLN A 314 16.66 14.10 -24.34
C GLN A 314 16.39 12.69 -23.83
N TRP A 315 15.57 11.90 -24.54
CA TRP A 315 15.35 10.50 -24.23
C TRP A 315 16.58 9.64 -24.53
N LYS A 316 17.20 9.82 -25.71
CA LYS A 316 18.44 9.11 -26.05
C LYS A 316 19.55 9.38 -25.03
N GLU A 317 19.70 10.62 -24.57
CA GLU A 317 20.71 10.98 -23.57
C GLU A 317 20.35 10.51 -22.14
N ALA A 318 19.08 10.24 -21.83
CA ALA A 318 18.64 9.75 -20.53
C ALA A 318 18.66 8.21 -20.41
N LEU A 319 18.73 7.51 -21.54
CA LEU A 319 18.76 6.05 -21.66
C LEU A 319 20.15 5.48 -21.94
N THR A 320 21.17 6.33 -22.08
CA THR A 320 22.54 5.90 -22.41
C THR A 320 23.55 6.49 -21.45
N VAL A 321 24.70 5.82 -21.34
CA VAL A 321 25.81 6.30 -20.51
C VAL A 321 26.88 6.93 -21.40
N LYS A 322 27.29 8.16 -21.07
CA LYS A 322 28.36 8.85 -21.80
C LYS A 322 29.74 8.43 -21.25
N LEU A 323 30.30 7.36 -21.79
CA LEU A 323 31.57 6.77 -21.33
C LEU A 323 32.79 7.70 -21.43
N GLY A 324 32.74 8.74 -22.28
CA GLY A 324 33.78 9.78 -22.35
C GLY A 324 33.64 10.92 -21.34
N ALA A 325 32.61 10.91 -20.48
CA ALA A 325 32.38 11.98 -19.50
C ALA A 325 33.14 11.77 -18.19
N SER A 326 33.19 12.78 -17.32
CA SER A 326 33.75 12.63 -15.96
C SER A 326 33.08 11.51 -15.17
N PHE A 327 33.82 10.84 -14.27
CA PHE A 327 33.30 9.75 -13.42
C PHE A 327 32.00 10.13 -12.68
N LYS A 328 31.91 11.36 -12.16
CA LYS A 328 30.71 11.87 -11.51
C LYS A 328 29.49 11.87 -12.45
N ARG A 329 29.69 12.22 -13.72
CA ARG A 329 28.63 12.21 -14.72
C ARG A 329 28.26 10.78 -15.10
N GLN A 330 29.26 9.93 -15.33
CA GLN A 330 29.03 8.51 -15.63
C GLN A 330 28.24 7.81 -14.53
N ASN A 331 28.60 7.99 -13.25
CA ASN A 331 27.91 7.38 -12.13
C ASN A 331 26.43 7.82 -12.04
N LEU A 332 26.13 9.09 -12.34
CA LEU A 332 24.74 9.57 -12.41
C LEU A 332 23.99 8.94 -13.59
N ASP A 333 24.64 8.83 -14.74
CA ASP A 333 24.05 8.19 -15.93
C ASP A 333 23.81 6.70 -15.64
N TRP A 334 24.75 5.99 -15.03
CA TRP A 334 24.59 4.60 -14.59
C TRP A 334 23.45 4.40 -13.59
N HIS A 335 23.35 5.26 -12.57
CA HIS A 335 22.24 5.21 -11.61
C HIS A 335 20.87 5.33 -12.30
N ASN A 336 20.77 6.25 -13.25
CA ASN A 336 19.54 6.49 -14.02
C ASN A 336 19.23 5.34 -14.98
N VAL A 337 20.21 4.89 -15.76
CA VAL A 337 20.06 3.84 -16.77
C VAL A 337 19.72 2.51 -16.12
N LEU A 338 20.49 2.09 -15.11
CA LEU A 338 20.21 0.85 -14.39
C LEU A 338 18.84 0.92 -13.72
N GLY A 339 18.54 1.99 -12.98
CA GLY A 339 17.25 2.14 -12.31
C GLY A 339 16.06 2.12 -13.27
N PHE A 340 16.21 2.66 -14.48
CA PHE A 340 15.16 2.62 -15.50
C PHE A 340 14.98 1.22 -16.10
N TYR A 341 16.05 0.59 -16.58
CA TYR A 341 15.96 -0.71 -17.25
C TYR A 341 15.62 -1.86 -16.28
N SER A 342 16.02 -1.76 -15.01
CA SER A 342 15.67 -2.74 -14.00
C SER A 342 14.28 -2.55 -13.41
N ALA A 343 13.64 -1.39 -13.62
CA ALA A 343 12.39 -1.04 -12.94
C ALA A 343 11.29 -2.10 -13.08
N PRO A 344 11.00 -2.68 -14.27
CA PRO A 344 9.96 -3.69 -14.39
C PRO A 344 10.21 -4.91 -13.49
N VAL A 345 11.45 -5.40 -13.44
CA VAL A 345 11.84 -6.55 -12.62
C VAL A 345 11.79 -6.19 -11.14
N VAL A 346 12.40 -5.07 -10.75
CA VAL A 346 12.46 -4.62 -9.35
C VAL A 346 11.07 -4.32 -8.80
N VAL A 347 10.14 -3.79 -9.61
CA VAL A 347 8.73 -3.59 -9.22
C VAL A 347 8.08 -4.93 -8.88
N VAL A 348 8.24 -5.95 -9.73
CA VAL A 348 7.67 -7.28 -9.47
C VAL A 348 8.27 -7.88 -8.20
N LEU A 349 9.60 -7.87 -8.05
CA LEU A 349 10.27 -8.45 -6.88
C LEU A 349 9.92 -7.73 -5.57
N SER A 350 9.90 -6.39 -5.58
CA SER A 350 9.56 -5.58 -4.41
C SER A 350 8.08 -5.71 -4.02
N LEU A 351 7.18 -5.74 -5.01
CA LEU A 351 5.75 -5.95 -4.76
C LEU A 351 5.51 -7.34 -4.20
N THR A 352 6.01 -8.40 -4.85
CA THR A 352 5.85 -9.78 -4.37
C THR A 352 6.50 -9.99 -3.00
N GLY A 353 7.69 -9.45 -2.74
CA GLY A 353 8.34 -9.54 -1.43
C GLY A 353 7.54 -8.85 -0.30
N PHE A 354 6.98 -7.67 -0.57
CA PHE A 354 6.05 -7.01 0.35
C PHE A 354 4.81 -7.88 0.59
N VAL A 355 4.18 -8.35 -0.48
CA VAL A 355 2.94 -9.14 -0.40
C VAL A 355 3.15 -10.46 0.35
N ILE A 356 4.26 -11.18 0.13
CA ILE A 356 4.59 -12.42 0.85
C ILE A 356 4.63 -12.18 2.36
N THR A 357 5.22 -11.05 2.78
CA THR A 357 5.31 -10.70 4.21
C THR A 357 3.93 -10.45 4.83
N PHE A 358 3.01 -9.84 4.07
CA PHE A 358 1.66 -9.48 4.51
C PHE A 358 0.58 -10.34 3.83
N ASN A 359 0.86 -11.63 3.64
CA ASN A 359 0.04 -12.52 2.83
C ASN A 359 -1.43 -12.59 3.28
N SER A 360 -1.70 -12.72 4.58
CA SER A 360 -3.05 -12.83 5.13
C SER A 360 -3.90 -11.60 4.82
N MET A 361 -3.31 -10.42 5.03
CA MET A 361 -3.93 -9.13 4.69
C MET A 361 -4.19 -9.03 3.18
N PHE A 362 -3.23 -9.43 2.35
CA PHE A 362 -3.39 -9.36 0.90
C PHE A 362 -4.42 -10.35 0.36
N ILE A 363 -4.47 -11.59 0.85
CA ILE A 363 -5.50 -12.54 0.45
C ILE A 363 -6.87 -12.01 0.89
N GLY A 364 -6.99 -11.47 2.10
CA GLY A 364 -8.21 -10.81 2.59
C GLY A 364 -8.66 -9.73 1.63
N PHE A 365 -7.74 -8.82 1.27
CA PHE A 365 -7.98 -7.80 0.26
C PHE A 365 -8.47 -8.37 -1.07
N MET A 366 -7.83 -9.42 -1.60
CA MET A 366 -8.26 -10.04 -2.86
C MET A 366 -9.64 -10.71 -2.79
N PHE A 367 -10.03 -11.23 -1.62
CA PHE A 367 -11.37 -11.76 -1.38
C PHE A 367 -12.41 -10.65 -1.39
N MET A 368 -12.11 -9.54 -0.72
CA MET A 368 -12.91 -8.32 -0.73
C MET A 368 -13.07 -7.75 -2.15
N LEU A 369 -12.02 -7.79 -2.99
CA LEU A 369 -12.10 -7.41 -4.41
C LEU A 369 -13.17 -8.17 -5.19
N ASN A 370 -13.47 -9.39 -4.75
CA ASN A 370 -14.42 -10.29 -5.40
C ASN A 370 -15.74 -10.38 -4.62
N GLY A 371 -16.03 -9.43 -3.73
CA GLY A 371 -17.28 -9.39 -2.97
C GLY A 371 -17.42 -10.51 -1.94
N LYS A 372 -16.32 -11.15 -1.51
CA LYS A 372 -16.31 -12.13 -0.44
C LYS A 372 -15.82 -11.48 0.87
N SER A 373 -16.41 -11.85 2.00
CA SER A 373 -15.95 -11.40 3.32
C SER A 373 -14.50 -11.86 3.57
N PRO A 374 -13.63 -11.02 4.17
CA PRO A 374 -12.35 -11.45 4.71
C PRO A 374 -12.46 -12.63 5.67
N ASP A 375 -13.55 -12.73 6.43
CA ASP A 375 -13.79 -13.81 7.40
C ASP A 375 -13.91 -15.17 6.72
N ALA A 376 -14.20 -15.21 5.42
CA ALA A 376 -14.17 -16.43 4.64
C ALA A 376 -12.77 -17.06 4.64
N LEU A 377 -11.69 -16.28 4.75
CA LEU A 377 -10.34 -16.83 4.93
C LEU A 377 -10.17 -17.51 6.26
N GLN A 378 -10.68 -16.88 7.33
CA GLN A 378 -10.61 -17.47 8.64
C GLN A 378 -11.40 -18.78 8.69
N GLN A 379 -12.61 -18.82 8.12
CA GLN A 379 -13.40 -20.05 7.98
C GLN A 379 -12.69 -21.14 7.15
N ILE A 380 -11.97 -20.73 6.10
CA ILE A 380 -11.17 -21.61 5.24
C ILE A 380 -9.97 -22.21 6.00
N PHE A 381 -9.28 -21.42 6.83
CA PHE A 381 -8.11 -21.86 7.60
C PHE A 381 -8.47 -22.51 8.95
N ASP A 382 -9.65 -22.21 9.51
CA ASP A 382 -10.20 -22.83 10.72
C ASP A 382 -10.92 -24.15 10.44
N ASN A 383 -10.81 -24.68 9.22
CA ASN A 383 -11.28 -26.02 8.87
C ASN A 383 -10.58 -27.07 9.76
N LYS A 384 -11.31 -27.57 10.76
CA LYS A 384 -10.89 -28.61 11.69
C LYS A 384 -11.53 -29.93 11.32
N SER A 385 -10.81 -31.02 11.57
CA SER A 385 -11.40 -32.35 11.51
C SER A 385 -12.47 -32.49 12.60
N VAL A 386 -13.52 -33.23 12.29
CA VAL A 386 -14.55 -33.58 13.26
C VAL A 386 -14.07 -34.80 14.03
N TYR A 387 -13.70 -34.61 15.31
CA TYR A 387 -13.22 -35.70 16.15
C TYR A 387 -14.29 -36.78 16.30
N GLN A 388 -13.91 -38.03 16.00
CA GLN A 388 -14.77 -39.21 16.14
C GLN A 388 -14.07 -40.22 17.06
N PRO A 389 -14.51 -40.40 18.31
CA PRO A 389 -13.79 -41.19 19.32
C PRO A 389 -13.68 -42.68 18.98
N THR A 390 -14.61 -43.20 18.16
CA THR A 390 -14.68 -44.62 17.77
C THR A 390 -14.09 -44.91 16.40
N VAL A 391 -13.68 -43.89 15.65
CA VAL A 391 -13.17 -44.04 14.28
C VAL A 391 -11.67 -43.85 14.27
N GLN A 392 -10.95 -44.86 13.78
CA GLN A 392 -9.52 -44.78 13.60
C GLN A 392 -9.17 -43.72 12.54
N LYS A 393 -8.10 -42.96 12.78
CA LYS A 393 -7.59 -42.00 11.80
C LYS A 393 -7.21 -42.71 10.50
N LEU A 394 -7.59 -42.14 9.37
CA LEU A 394 -7.22 -42.65 8.06
C LEU A 394 -5.71 -42.48 7.83
N SER A 395 -5.12 -43.45 7.14
CA SER A 395 -3.75 -43.38 6.66
C SER A 395 -3.61 -42.34 5.53
N ALA A 396 -2.38 -41.90 5.25
CA ALA A 396 -2.15 -40.88 4.22
C ALA A 396 -2.62 -41.36 2.83
N LYS A 397 -2.40 -42.64 2.52
CA LYS A 397 -2.92 -43.27 1.29
C LYS A 397 -4.43 -43.19 1.19
N GLU A 398 -5.15 -43.56 2.25
CA GLU A 398 -6.63 -43.50 2.27
C GLU A 398 -7.14 -42.07 2.14
N ILE A 399 -6.51 -41.11 2.82
CA ILE A 399 -6.82 -39.68 2.71
C ILE A 399 -6.68 -39.20 1.27
N ILE A 400 -5.55 -39.51 0.62
CA ILE A 400 -5.26 -39.10 -0.76
C ILE A 400 -6.25 -39.76 -1.74
N THR A 401 -6.55 -41.05 -1.55
CA THR A 401 -7.52 -41.77 -2.38
C THR A 401 -8.93 -41.21 -2.22
N LYS A 402 -9.39 -40.96 -1.00
CA LYS A 402 -10.74 -40.42 -0.73
C LYS A 402 -10.90 -38.96 -1.15
N ALA A 403 -9.87 -38.13 -0.92
CA ALA A 403 -9.89 -36.73 -1.32
C ALA A 403 -9.88 -36.56 -2.85
N GLY A 404 -9.25 -37.51 -3.56
CA GLY A 404 -9.09 -37.46 -5.00
C GLY A 404 -8.11 -36.38 -5.47
N LYS A 405 -7.87 -36.35 -6.78
CA LYS A 405 -7.04 -35.32 -7.41
C LYS A 405 -7.91 -34.10 -7.77
N PRO A 406 -7.41 -32.86 -7.59
CA PRO A 406 -8.18 -31.66 -7.90
C PRO A 406 -8.38 -31.45 -9.41
N TYR A 407 -7.54 -32.04 -10.27
CA TYR A 407 -7.65 -31.99 -11.73
C TYR A 407 -6.84 -33.12 -12.39
N LYS A 408 -7.07 -33.33 -13.70
CA LYS A 408 -6.37 -34.33 -14.51
C LYS A 408 -4.86 -34.02 -14.55
N ASN A 409 -4.03 -35.02 -14.33
CA ASN A 409 -2.57 -34.94 -14.26
C ASN A 409 -1.98 -34.16 -13.06
N ALA A 410 -2.78 -33.85 -12.03
CA ALA A 410 -2.22 -33.32 -10.77
C ALA A 410 -1.25 -34.34 -10.16
N TYR A 411 -0.11 -33.85 -9.68
CA TYR A 411 0.83 -34.61 -8.85
C TYR A 411 0.92 -33.98 -7.45
N LEU A 412 1.18 -34.82 -6.46
CA LEU A 412 1.20 -34.42 -5.06
C LEU A 412 2.62 -33.96 -4.69
N GLU A 413 2.78 -32.68 -4.37
CA GLU A 413 4.06 -32.07 -4.02
C GLU A 413 4.39 -32.25 -2.54
N SER A 414 3.38 -32.12 -1.67
CA SER A 414 3.58 -32.29 -0.24
C SER A 414 2.33 -32.68 0.53
N ILE A 415 2.57 -33.26 1.71
CA ILE A 415 1.58 -33.65 2.70
C ILE A 415 2.00 -33.06 4.04
N ALA A 416 1.16 -32.24 4.65
CA ALA A 416 1.23 -31.98 6.09
C ALA A 416 0.27 -32.93 6.81
N PHE A 417 0.79 -33.67 7.78
CA PHE A 417 0.02 -34.59 8.61
C PHE A 417 -0.76 -33.83 9.68
N SER A 418 -1.87 -34.39 10.14
CA SER A 418 -2.65 -33.81 11.23
C SER A 418 -1.83 -33.76 12.53
N LYS A 419 -1.81 -32.59 13.17
CA LYS A 419 -1.04 -32.35 14.40
C LYS A 419 -1.64 -33.04 15.62
N ASP A 420 -2.97 -33.05 15.71
CA ASP A 420 -3.73 -33.55 16.86
C ASP A 420 -5.08 -34.17 16.40
N SER A 421 -6.01 -34.38 17.33
CA SER A 421 -7.35 -34.94 17.06
C SER A 421 -8.29 -34.00 16.29
N LEU A 422 -8.00 -32.70 16.23
CA LEU A 422 -8.79 -31.71 15.50
C LEU A 422 -8.07 -31.22 14.22
N GLY A 423 -6.79 -31.51 14.07
CA GLY A 423 -6.00 -31.14 12.90
C GLY A 423 -6.47 -31.84 11.61
N THR A 424 -6.19 -31.21 10.47
CA THR A 424 -6.49 -31.74 9.14
C THR A 424 -5.22 -32.24 8.45
N TYR A 425 -5.38 -33.08 7.43
CA TYR A 425 -4.32 -33.30 6.47
C TYR A 425 -4.31 -32.15 5.47
N MET A 426 -3.14 -31.57 5.20
CA MET A 426 -2.97 -30.58 4.13
C MET A 426 -2.25 -31.21 2.96
N LEU A 427 -2.90 -31.26 1.80
CA LEU A 427 -2.33 -31.77 0.55
C LEU A 427 -2.04 -30.60 -0.38
N MET A 428 -0.81 -30.51 -0.90
CA MET A 428 -0.46 -29.56 -1.95
C MET A 428 -0.28 -30.30 -3.26
N TYR A 429 -1.12 -29.95 -4.24
CA TYR A 429 -1.10 -30.50 -5.59
C TYR A 429 -0.63 -29.47 -6.60
N ASN A 430 0.19 -29.94 -7.53
CA ASN A 430 0.74 -29.15 -8.63
C ASN A 430 0.33 -29.73 -9.97
N ALA A 431 0.20 -28.84 -10.96
CA ALA A 431 0.09 -29.20 -12.36
C ALA A 431 1.50 -29.40 -12.94
N PRO A 432 1.66 -30.22 -13.98
CA PRO A 432 2.90 -30.27 -14.73
C PRO A 432 3.31 -28.86 -15.17
N GLY A 433 4.56 -28.47 -14.89
CA GLY A 433 5.05 -27.13 -15.16
C GLY A 433 4.41 -26.03 -14.31
N THR A 434 3.98 -26.31 -13.07
CA THR A 434 3.31 -25.34 -12.16
C THR A 434 4.01 -23.99 -12.08
N ALA A 435 5.33 -23.94 -12.08
CA ALA A 435 6.03 -22.65 -12.10
C ALA A 435 5.58 -21.77 -13.30
N LYS A 436 5.40 -22.38 -14.48
CA LYS A 436 4.98 -21.72 -15.73
C LYS A 436 3.47 -21.48 -15.83
N THR A 437 2.66 -22.29 -15.17
CA THR A 437 1.19 -22.24 -15.28
C THR A 437 0.53 -21.54 -14.10
N GLY A 438 1.18 -21.48 -12.94
CA GLY A 438 0.61 -20.98 -11.69
C GLY A 438 -0.59 -21.81 -11.27
N HIS A 439 -0.47 -23.13 -11.19
CA HIS A 439 -1.58 -24.04 -10.84
C HIS A 439 -1.23 -24.84 -9.59
N LEU A 440 -1.19 -24.16 -8.44
CA LEU A 440 -1.03 -24.77 -7.12
C LEU A 440 -2.41 -24.93 -6.46
N THR A 441 -2.68 -26.11 -5.92
CA THR A 441 -3.92 -26.38 -5.18
C THR A 441 -3.61 -26.87 -3.79
N MET A 442 -4.14 -26.15 -2.80
CA MET A 442 -4.11 -26.54 -1.40
C MET A 442 -5.44 -27.22 -1.05
N MET A 443 -5.38 -28.39 -0.43
CA MET A 443 -6.55 -29.10 0.05
C MET A 443 -6.41 -29.42 1.54
N ALA A 444 -7.40 -28.99 2.34
CA ALA A 444 -7.55 -29.44 3.71
C ALA A 444 -8.52 -30.62 3.75
N VAL A 445 -8.12 -31.73 4.34
CA VAL A 445 -8.90 -32.97 4.36
C VAL A 445 -9.10 -33.43 5.80
N ASP A 446 -10.35 -33.77 6.12
CA ASP A 446 -10.73 -34.33 7.41
C ASP A 446 -10.06 -35.69 7.64
N GLN A 447 -9.42 -35.85 8.79
CA GLN A 447 -8.56 -37.02 9.08
C GLN A 447 -9.33 -38.32 9.38
N TYR A 448 -10.65 -38.27 9.59
CA TYR A 448 -11.48 -39.44 9.96
C TYR A 448 -12.36 -39.90 8.79
N SER A 449 -13.02 -38.96 8.13
CA SER A 449 -13.93 -39.23 7.01
C SER A 449 -13.21 -39.25 5.66
N GLY A 450 -12.14 -38.47 5.50
CA GLY A 450 -11.50 -38.20 4.21
C GLY A 450 -12.23 -37.14 3.37
N LYS A 451 -13.21 -36.43 3.96
CA LYS A 451 -13.92 -35.33 3.30
C LYS A 451 -12.99 -34.14 3.07
N VAL A 452 -12.99 -33.60 1.86
CA VAL A 452 -12.30 -32.35 1.52
C VAL A 452 -13.05 -31.19 2.16
N LEU A 453 -12.43 -30.56 3.16
CA LEU A 453 -12.97 -29.41 3.89
C LEU A 453 -12.64 -28.09 3.17
N MET A 454 -11.49 -28.03 2.52
CA MET A 454 -11.03 -26.88 1.74
C MET A 454 -10.38 -27.35 0.45
N ASN A 455 -10.65 -26.67 -0.65
CA ASN A 455 -9.92 -26.78 -1.90
C ASN A 455 -9.69 -25.37 -2.47
N SER A 456 -8.45 -24.89 -2.49
CA SER A 456 -8.15 -23.52 -2.93
C SER A 456 -8.54 -23.24 -4.38
N ASN A 457 -8.55 -24.25 -5.25
CA ASN A 457 -8.94 -24.07 -6.65
C ASN A 457 -10.46 -23.88 -6.82
N ARG A 458 -11.26 -24.40 -5.88
CA ARG A 458 -12.73 -24.30 -5.90
C ARG A 458 -13.23 -23.15 -5.01
N ASP A 459 -12.65 -23.02 -3.82
CA ASP A 459 -13.21 -22.21 -2.75
C ASP A 459 -12.66 -20.77 -2.77
N PHE A 460 -11.44 -20.56 -3.29
CA PHE A 460 -10.85 -19.21 -3.38
C PHE A 460 -11.42 -18.49 -4.62
N PRO A 461 -11.65 -17.18 -4.55
CA PRO A 461 -11.99 -16.40 -5.74
C PRO A 461 -10.81 -16.43 -6.74
N PRO A 462 -11.05 -16.27 -8.06
CA PRO A 462 -10.00 -16.39 -9.08
C PRO A 462 -8.77 -15.51 -8.84
N VAL A 463 -8.96 -14.30 -8.31
CA VAL A 463 -7.86 -13.39 -7.96
C VAL A 463 -7.09 -13.88 -6.74
N GLY A 464 -7.78 -14.42 -5.73
CA GLY A 464 -7.16 -15.04 -4.54
C GLY A 464 -6.39 -16.31 -4.90
N ALA A 465 -6.94 -17.15 -5.77
CA ALA A 465 -6.23 -18.30 -6.31
C ALA A 465 -5.00 -17.87 -7.13
N SER A 466 -5.14 -16.88 -8.02
CA SER A 466 -4.02 -16.32 -8.79
C SER A 466 -2.89 -15.80 -7.90
N TYR A 467 -3.24 -15.16 -6.78
CA TYR A 467 -2.27 -14.73 -5.78
C TYR A 467 -1.45 -15.91 -5.21
N VAL A 468 -2.13 -16.94 -4.71
CA VAL A 468 -1.47 -18.15 -4.15
C VAL A 468 -0.56 -18.80 -5.19
N ASN A 469 -1.03 -18.80 -6.42
CA ASN A 469 -0.40 -19.50 -7.52
C ASN A 469 0.83 -18.79 -8.10
N TRP A 470 0.80 -17.47 -8.22
CA TRP A 470 1.80 -16.72 -8.99
C TRP A 470 2.83 -16.00 -8.13
N THR A 471 2.54 -15.73 -6.86
CA THR A 471 3.41 -14.88 -6.04
C THR A 471 4.81 -15.46 -5.88
N ILE A 472 4.93 -16.74 -5.53
CA ILE A 472 6.24 -17.41 -5.37
C ILE A 472 6.94 -17.58 -6.73
N PRO A 473 6.29 -18.09 -7.80
CA PRO A 473 6.93 -18.17 -9.11
C PRO A 473 7.42 -16.83 -9.66
N LEU A 474 6.67 -15.74 -9.46
CA LEU A 474 7.07 -14.39 -9.88
C LEU A 474 8.26 -13.87 -9.07
N HIS A 475 8.29 -14.14 -7.76
CA HIS A 475 9.36 -13.68 -6.87
C HIS A 475 10.68 -14.39 -7.14
N TYR A 476 10.66 -15.72 -7.32
CA TYR A 476 11.86 -16.50 -7.65
C TYR A 476 12.18 -16.48 -9.15
N GLY A 477 11.28 -15.95 -9.97
CA GLY A 477 11.40 -15.96 -11.43
C GLY A 477 11.35 -17.37 -12.03
N THR A 478 10.73 -18.36 -11.38
CA THR A 478 10.72 -19.75 -11.89
C THR A 478 9.76 -19.95 -13.07
N PHE A 479 8.87 -18.99 -13.34
CA PHE A 479 7.79 -19.13 -14.34
C PHE A 479 8.20 -19.19 -15.80
N GLY A 480 9.38 -18.69 -16.16
CA GLY A 480 9.96 -18.83 -17.50
C GLY A 480 11.13 -19.80 -17.55
N GLY A 481 11.41 -20.52 -16.46
CA GLY A 481 12.62 -21.34 -16.32
C GLY A 481 13.89 -20.47 -16.15
N TRP A 482 15.00 -20.90 -16.75
CA TRP A 482 16.31 -20.24 -16.60
C TRP A 482 16.31 -18.74 -16.89
N PRO A 483 15.73 -18.23 -18.00
CA PRO A 483 15.78 -16.80 -18.32
C PRO A 483 15.19 -15.90 -17.24
N THR A 484 14.01 -16.25 -16.72
CA THR A 484 13.33 -15.44 -15.69
C THR A 484 13.97 -15.58 -14.31
N ARG A 485 14.58 -16.74 -14.01
CA ARG A 485 15.39 -16.90 -12.79
C ARG A 485 16.64 -16.04 -12.82
N ILE A 486 17.35 -16.01 -13.96
CA ILE A 486 18.50 -15.12 -14.15
C ILE A 486 18.07 -13.66 -14.00
N LEU A 487 16.92 -13.26 -14.57
CA LEU A 487 16.40 -11.91 -14.37
C LEU A 487 16.06 -11.61 -12.91
N ALA A 488 15.47 -12.55 -12.16
CA ALA A 488 15.19 -12.38 -10.73
C ALA A 488 16.48 -12.24 -9.92
N CYS A 489 17.49 -13.07 -10.20
CA CYS A 489 18.82 -12.98 -9.59
C CYS A 489 19.48 -11.62 -9.88
N LEU A 490 19.54 -11.21 -11.15
CA LEU A 490 20.07 -9.89 -11.51
C LEU A 490 19.27 -8.76 -10.85
N GLY A 491 17.94 -8.88 -10.80
CA GLY A 491 17.04 -7.95 -10.12
C GLY A 491 17.32 -7.83 -8.62
N GLY A 492 17.66 -8.93 -7.96
CA GLY A 492 18.10 -8.97 -6.56
C GLY A 492 19.45 -8.28 -6.33
N LEU A 493 20.33 -8.20 -7.33
CA LEU A 493 21.61 -7.49 -7.26
C LEU A 493 21.47 -5.98 -7.53
N ILE A 494 20.37 -5.52 -8.14
CA ILE A 494 20.14 -4.10 -8.45
C ILE A 494 20.17 -3.19 -7.21
N PRO A 495 19.52 -3.53 -6.07
CA PRO A 495 19.60 -2.72 -4.86
C PRO A 495 21.04 -2.39 -4.44
N LEU A 496 21.98 -3.33 -4.56
CA LEU A 496 23.40 -3.08 -4.28
C LEU A 496 23.99 -2.03 -5.22
N ALA A 497 23.80 -2.20 -6.54
CA ALA A 497 24.29 -1.25 -7.53
C ALA A 497 23.67 0.15 -7.33
N MET A 498 22.38 0.22 -7.03
CA MET A 498 21.65 1.48 -6.78
C MET A 498 22.08 2.15 -5.49
N TYR A 499 22.35 1.38 -4.44
CA TYR A 499 22.89 1.89 -3.20
C TYR A 499 24.28 2.50 -3.40
N ILE A 500 25.21 1.78 -4.05
CA ILE A 500 26.58 2.27 -4.30
C ILE A 500 26.54 3.54 -5.15
N THR A 501 25.88 3.49 -6.31
CA THR A 501 25.80 4.64 -7.23
C THR A 501 25.09 5.84 -6.60
N GLY A 502 24.03 5.61 -5.83
CA GLY A 502 23.30 6.63 -5.07
C GLY A 502 24.16 7.28 -3.97
N PHE A 503 24.92 6.46 -3.24
CA PHE A 503 25.85 6.92 -2.20
C PHE A 503 26.96 7.80 -2.80
N ILE A 504 27.54 7.41 -3.94
CA ILE A 504 28.54 8.20 -4.67
C ILE A 504 27.96 9.56 -5.14
N ILE A 505 26.69 9.62 -5.52
CA ILE A 505 26.01 10.90 -5.86
C ILE A 505 25.86 11.79 -4.64
N TRP A 506 25.54 11.21 -3.48
CA TRP A 506 25.28 11.91 -2.24
C TRP A 506 26.56 12.46 -1.58
N TRP A 507 27.61 11.64 -1.49
CA TRP A 507 28.83 11.92 -0.72
C TRP A 507 29.46 13.30 -0.98
N PRO A 508 29.65 13.78 -2.23
CA PRO A 508 30.24 15.08 -2.49
C PRO A 508 29.36 16.27 -2.05
N ARG A 509 28.04 16.08 -1.91
CA ARG A 509 27.11 17.13 -1.47
C ARG A 509 27.28 17.44 0.01
N LEU A 510 27.74 16.47 0.80
CA LEU A 510 28.11 16.68 2.21
C LEU A 510 29.31 17.64 2.30
N LYS A 511 30.34 17.42 1.49
CA LYS A 511 31.58 18.24 1.45
C LYS A 511 31.36 19.65 0.89
N LYS A 512 30.48 19.82 -0.11
CA LYS A 512 30.23 21.13 -0.74
C LYS A 512 29.33 22.06 0.09
N ARG A 513 28.45 21.49 0.92
CA ARG A 513 27.60 22.25 1.85
C ARG A 513 28.40 22.93 2.97
N GLN A 514 29.63 22.48 3.20
CA GLN A 514 30.61 23.15 4.06
C GLN A 514 31.38 24.29 3.36
N LYS A 515 31.35 24.40 2.01
CA LYS A 515 32.26 25.29 1.27
C LYS A 515 31.63 26.38 0.38
N SER A 516 30.34 26.35 0.03
CA SER A 516 29.79 27.36 -0.90
C SER A 516 28.37 27.81 -0.58
N GLY A 517 28.24 29.03 -0.06
CA GLY A 517 26.99 29.78 -0.06
C GLY A 517 26.93 30.75 -1.24
N GLU A 518 26.37 30.37 -2.41
CA GLU A 518 25.88 31.34 -3.42
C GLU A 518 24.97 30.71 -4.50
N LYS A 519 24.07 31.50 -5.12
CA LYS A 519 22.87 31.08 -5.88
C LYS A 519 22.93 31.45 -7.39
N VAL A 520 22.44 30.55 -8.27
CA VAL A 520 22.13 30.80 -9.69
C VAL A 520 20.62 30.64 -9.96
N LEU A 521 20.06 31.48 -10.85
CA LEU A 521 18.64 31.54 -11.24
C LEU A 521 18.21 30.38 -12.17
N THR A 522 16.90 30.04 -12.21
CA THR A 522 16.43 28.68 -12.59
C THR A 522 15.22 28.67 -13.54
N ALA A 523 15.09 27.60 -14.34
CA ALA A 523 14.07 27.33 -15.39
C ALA A 523 12.59 27.67 -15.06
N HIS A 524 12.25 27.74 -13.77
CA HIS A 524 10.94 28.20 -13.30
C HIS A 524 10.64 29.66 -13.68
N GLN A 525 11.66 30.51 -13.77
CA GLN A 525 11.47 31.90 -14.18
C GLN A 525 11.01 32.01 -15.64
N ILE A 526 11.41 31.07 -16.50
CA ILE A 526 11.03 31.01 -17.92
C ILE A 526 9.60 30.48 -18.10
N ALA A 527 9.21 29.45 -17.34
CA ALA A 527 7.85 28.89 -17.41
C ALA A 527 6.78 29.89 -16.93
N LYS A 528 7.11 30.72 -15.94
CA LYS A 528 6.22 31.74 -15.37
C LYS A 528 5.87 32.84 -16.39
N ALA A 529 6.72 33.10 -17.38
CA ALA A 529 6.48 34.08 -18.43
C ALA A 529 5.41 33.63 -19.44
N LYS A 530 5.38 32.34 -19.82
CA LYS A 530 4.46 31.82 -20.84
C LYS A 530 3.00 31.71 -20.37
N VAL A 531 2.77 31.28 -19.13
CA VAL A 531 1.41 31.17 -18.55
C VAL A 531 0.72 32.55 -18.47
N LYS A 532 1.51 33.58 -18.13
CA LYS A 532 1.04 34.96 -18.00
C LYS A 532 0.54 35.56 -19.34
N ILE A 533 1.04 35.06 -20.46
CA ILE A 533 0.64 35.50 -21.82
C ILE A 533 -0.70 34.87 -22.23
N HIS A 534 -0.95 33.60 -21.86
CA HIS A 534 -2.17 32.89 -22.23
C HIS A 534 -3.39 33.38 -21.43
N GLU A 535 -3.25 33.60 -20.11
CA GLU A 535 -4.35 34.11 -19.28
C GLU A 535 -4.82 35.50 -19.72
N LYS A 536 -3.89 36.37 -20.16
CA LYS A 536 -4.24 37.70 -20.68
C LYS A 536 -5.19 37.63 -21.88
N ARG A 537 -5.01 36.70 -22.82
CA ARG A 537 -5.87 36.60 -24.02
C ARG A 537 -7.31 36.18 -23.72
N LEU A 538 -7.53 35.33 -22.70
CA LEU A 538 -8.87 34.84 -22.32
C LEU A 538 -9.75 35.89 -21.64
N HIS A 539 -9.14 36.88 -20.96
CA HIS A 539 -9.87 37.95 -20.27
C HIS A 539 -10.54 38.95 -21.22
N HIS A 540 -10.22 38.91 -22.52
CA HIS A 540 -10.80 39.80 -23.53
C HIS A 540 -12.02 39.21 -24.27
N LEU A 541 -12.35 37.93 -24.09
CA LEU A 541 -13.50 37.30 -24.74
C LEU A 541 -14.85 37.84 -24.21
N PRO A 542 -15.95 37.81 -24.97
CA PRO A 542 -17.29 38.07 -24.42
C PRO A 542 -17.60 37.17 -23.21
N LEU A 543 -18.38 37.67 -22.24
CA LEU A 543 -18.65 36.94 -20.98
C LEU A 543 -19.28 35.57 -21.24
N ALA A 544 -20.24 35.49 -22.15
CA ALA A 544 -20.88 34.23 -22.54
C ALA A 544 -19.86 33.19 -23.06
N THR A 545 -18.92 33.61 -23.92
CA THR A 545 -17.87 32.74 -24.47
C THR A 545 -16.86 32.32 -23.40
N TYR A 546 -16.50 33.23 -22.50
CA TYR A 546 -15.64 32.96 -21.36
C TYR A 546 -16.29 31.93 -20.41
N CYS A 547 -17.58 32.09 -20.11
CA CYS A 547 -18.35 31.14 -19.30
C CYS A 547 -18.46 29.78 -20.01
N LEU A 548 -18.81 29.74 -21.29
CA LEU A 548 -18.93 28.49 -22.05
C LEU A 548 -17.61 27.70 -22.09
N HIS A 549 -16.47 28.38 -22.25
CA HIS A 549 -15.14 27.76 -22.18
C HIS A 549 -14.86 27.12 -20.82
N HIS A 550 -15.19 27.84 -19.75
CA HIS A 550 -14.99 27.36 -18.39
C HIS A 550 -16.00 26.27 -18.01
N PHE A 551 -17.20 26.29 -18.56
CA PHE A 551 -18.25 25.29 -18.37
C PHE A 551 -17.81 23.92 -18.94
N LYS A 552 -17.31 23.90 -20.18
CA LYS A 552 -16.75 22.67 -20.79
C LYS A 552 -15.58 22.09 -19.98
N LYS A 553 -14.73 22.93 -19.40
CA LYS A 553 -13.65 22.48 -18.51
C LYS A 553 -14.16 21.99 -17.16
N GLY A 554 -15.16 22.66 -16.60
CA GLY A 554 -15.83 22.27 -15.36
C GLY A 554 -16.49 20.90 -15.47
N LEU A 555 -17.14 20.61 -16.60
CA LEU A 555 -17.72 19.28 -16.86
C LEU A 555 -16.65 18.19 -16.92
N LYS A 556 -15.54 18.43 -17.64
CA LYS A 556 -14.40 17.50 -17.66
C LYS A 556 -13.83 17.28 -16.26
N TYR A 557 -13.67 18.35 -15.49
CA TYR A 557 -13.17 18.29 -14.12
C TYR A 557 -14.13 17.53 -13.20
N GLY A 558 -15.43 17.77 -13.30
CA GLY A 558 -16.46 17.03 -12.57
C GLY A 558 -16.45 15.55 -12.89
N LEU A 559 -16.27 15.18 -14.16
CA LEU A 559 -16.13 13.78 -14.57
C LEU A 559 -14.86 13.15 -13.99
N TYR A 560 -13.72 13.84 -14.04
CA TYR A 560 -12.49 13.36 -13.40
C TYR A 560 -12.66 13.19 -11.90
N LEU A 561 -13.30 14.16 -11.24
CA LEU A 561 -13.54 14.12 -9.80
C LEU A 561 -14.43 12.92 -9.47
N LEU A 562 -15.52 12.72 -10.19
CA LEU A 562 -16.41 11.57 -10.03
C LEU A 562 -15.67 10.25 -10.21
N VAL A 563 -14.90 10.10 -11.30
CA VAL A 563 -14.12 8.89 -11.56
C VAL A 563 -13.07 8.65 -10.47
N CYS A 564 -12.34 9.69 -10.04
CA CYS A 564 -11.36 9.57 -8.97
C CYS A 564 -12.02 9.20 -7.64
N SER A 565 -13.18 9.80 -7.34
CA SER A 565 -13.99 9.53 -6.15
C SER A 565 -14.44 8.08 -6.11
N ALA A 566 -15.04 7.61 -7.21
CA ALA A 566 -15.46 6.24 -7.37
C ALA A 566 -14.27 5.28 -7.28
N VAL A 567 -13.15 5.56 -7.96
CA VAL A 567 -11.95 4.71 -7.90
C VAL A 567 -11.37 4.66 -6.49
N CYS A 568 -11.26 5.78 -5.77
CA CYS A 568 -10.75 5.79 -4.40
C CYS A 568 -11.69 5.04 -3.45
N ALA A 569 -13.00 5.19 -3.62
CA ALA A 569 -14.00 4.52 -2.82
C ALA A 569 -14.11 3.04 -3.12
N ILE A 570 -13.93 2.65 -4.38
CA ILE A 570 -13.74 1.28 -4.79
C ILE A 570 -12.50 0.77 -4.06
N LEU A 571 -11.32 1.39 -4.23
CA LEU A 571 -10.09 0.99 -3.52
C LEU A 571 -10.24 0.88 -1.99
N TYR A 572 -11.09 1.70 -1.37
CA TYR A 572 -11.42 1.60 0.05
C TYR A 572 -12.41 0.48 0.38
N GLY A 573 -13.51 0.34 -0.35
CA GLY A 573 -14.46 -0.77 -0.18
C GLY A 573 -13.84 -2.13 -0.49
N LEU A 574 -12.85 -2.14 -1.36
CA LEU A 574 -11.94 -3.24 -1.61
C LEU A 574 -11.08 -3.60 -0.38
N LEU A 575 -10.79 -2.66 0.53
CA LEU A 575 -10.14 -2.90 1.83
C LEU A 575 -11.10 -3.33 2.94
N SER A 576 -12.42 -3.22 2.75
CA SER A 576 -13.43 -3.53 3.78
C SER A 576 -14.43 -4.64 3.40
N GLY A 577 -14.37 -5.18 2.18
CA GLY A 577 -15.18 -6.34 1.76
C GLY A 577 -16.54 -6.00 1.20
N ILE A 578 -16.85 -4.72 1.15
CA ILE A 578 -18.11 -4.18 0.67
C ILE A 578 -17.71 -3.06 -0.30
N VAL A 579 -17.94 -3.23 -1.60
CA VAL A 579 -17.46 -2.26 -2.60
C VAL A 579 -18.55 -1.26 -2.95
N ILE A 580 -19.79 -1.75 -3.16
CA ILE A 580 -20.91 -0.92 -3.61
C ILE A 580 -21.27 0.09 -2.53
N ALA A 581 -21.50 -0.33 -1.28
CA ALA A 581 -21.93 0.60 -0.24
C ALA A 581 -20.90 1.71 0.05
N PRO A 582 -19.59 1.45 0.21
CA PRO A 582 -18.58 2.52 0.34
C PRO A 582 -18.41 3.36 -0.93
N THR A 583 -18.57 2.78 -2.11
CA THR A 583 -18.53 3.54 -3.36
C THR A 583 -19.71 4.50 -3.47
N LEU A 584 -20.92 4.01 -3.21
CA LEU A 584 -22.13 4.83 -3.16
C LEU A 584 -22.00 5.89 -2.05
N TYR A 585 -21.50 5.50 -0.87
CA TYR A 585 -21.30 6.40 0.26
C TYR A 585 -20.31 7.53 -0.05
N VAL A 586 -19.12 7.22 -0.58
CA VAL A 586 -18.10 8.23 -0.89
C VAL A 586 -18.54 9.11 -2.07
N VAL A 587 -19.15 8.54 -3.10
CA VAL A 587 -19.67 9.31 -4.24
C VAL A 587 -20.82 10.22 -3.79
N TYR A 588 -21.70 9.74 -2.91
CA TYR A 588 -22.78 10.51 -2.29
C TYR A 588 -22.23 11.63 -1.41
N TYR A 589 -21.26 11.31 -0.55
CA TYR A 589 -20.62 12.27 0.36
C TYR A 589 -19.88 13.37 -0.41
N ILE A 590 -19.16 13.00 -1.48
CA ILE A 590 -18.52 13.97 -2.37
C ILE A 590 -19.59 14.76 -3.14
N GLY A 591 -20.71 14.15 -3.49
CA GLY A 591 -21.89 14.84 -4.02
C GLY A 591 -22.43 15.92 -3.08
N ILE A 592 -22.53 15.64 -1.77
CA ILE A 592 -22.90 16.63 -0.75
C ILE A 592 -21.86 17.76 -0.70
N ALA A 593 -20.57 17.44 -0.70
CA ALA A 593 -19.51 18.45 -0.72
C ALA A 593 -19.56 19.33 -1.99
N VAL A 594 -19.87 18.74 -3.14
CA VAL A 594 -20.09 19.46 -4.41
C VAL A 594 -21.31 20.38 -4.32
N LEU A 595 -22.40 19.94 -3.69
CA LEU A 595 -23.59 20.75 -3.45
C LEU A 595 -23.29 21.94 -2.53
N VAL A 596 -22.60 21.72 -1.42
CA VAL A 596 -22.16 22.79 -0.50
C VAL A 596 -21.25 23.79 -1.24
N ASN A 597 -20.29 23.30 -2.03
CA ASN A 597 -19.43 24.15 -2.86
C ASN A 597 -20.25 24.98 -3.87
N PHE A 598 -21.30 24.40 -4.47
CA PHE A 598 -22.21 25.14 -5.34
C PHE A 598 -22.99 26.22 -4.60
N VAL A 599 -23.53 25.94 -3.40
CA VAL A 599 -24.22 26.94 -2.57
C VAL A 599 -23.28 28.12 -2.27
N VAL A 600 -22.05 27.84 -1.87
CA VAL A 600 -21.03 28.88 -1.65
C VAL A 600 -20.74 29.68 -2.93
N ALA A 601 -20.59 29.00 -4.06
CA ALA A 601 -20.34 29.66 -5.34
C ALA A 601 -21.52 30.53 -5.80
N LEU A 602 -22.75 30.09 -5.54
CA LEU A 602 -23.98 30.83 -5.81
C LEU A 602 -24.09 32.06 -4.91
N SER A 603 -23.85 31.92 -3.60
CA SER A 603 -23.84 33.06 -2.66
C SER A 603 -22.80 34.10 -3.06
N VAL A 604 -21.60 33.68 -3.48
CA VAL A 604 -20.55 34.59 -3.96
C VAL A 604 -20.94 35.27 -5.28
N LEU A 605 -21.61 34.55 -6.20
CA LEU A 605 -22.10 35.11 -7.46
C LEU A 605 -23.24 36.11 -7.23
N LEU A 606 -24.17 35.79 -6.33
CA LEU A 606 -25.26 36.68 -5.91
C LEU A 606 -24.68 37.93 -5.24
N PHE A 607 -23.69 37.77 -4.36
CA PHE A 607 -23.02 38.91 -3.74
C PHE A 607 -22.37 39.81 -4.79
N GLN A 608 -21.68 39.24 -5.78
CA GLN A 608 -21.13 40.04 -6.88
C GLN A 608 -22.23 40.76 -7.68
N THR A 609 -23.31 40.05 -8.02
CA THR A 609 -24.37 40.60 -8.87
C THR A 609 -25.15 41.71 -8.17
N LEU A 610 -25.45 41.53 -6.89
CA LEU A 610 -26.24 42.47 -6.10
C LEU A 610 -25.42 43.63 -5.55
N PHE A 611 -24.14 43.40 -5.19
CA PHE A 611 -23.35 44.40 -4.45
C PHE A 611 -22.08 44.89 -5.14
N LEU A 612 -21.58 44.23 -6.20
CA LEU A 612 -20.34 44.67 -6.88
C LEU A 612 -20.60 45.20 -8.28
N LEU A 613 -21.55 44.60 -9.00
CA LEU A 613 -21.96 44.98 -10.34
C LEU A 613 -22.53 46.41 -10.42
N PRO A 614 -23.37 46.88 -9.48
CA PRO A 614 -23.86 48.27 -9.47
C PRO A 614 -22.74 49.32 -9.34
N PHE A 615 -21.57 48.93 -8.83
CA PHE A 615 -20.40 49.79 -8.68
C PHE A 615 -19.35 49.59 -9.79
N GLY A 616 -19.74 48.98 -10.92
CA GLY A 616 -18.86 48.74 -12.05
C GLY A 616 -17.73 47.71 -11.81
N LYS A 617 -17.77 46.98 -10.69
CA LYS A 617 -16.74 45.98 -10.34
C LYS A 617 -17.20 44.58 -10.73
N SER A 618 -16.68 44.07 -11.85
CA SER A 618 -16.96 42.71 -12.34
C SER A 618 -15.70 41.84 -12.28
N TYR A 619 -15.74 40.75 -11.53
CA TYR A 619 -14.61 39.84 -11.37
C TYR A 619 -14.83 38.57 -12.19
N ARG A 620 -14.21 38.49 -13.37
CA ARG A 620 -14.24 37.29 -14.24
C ARG A 620 -13.82 35.99 -13.54
N LYS A 621 -13.01 36.08 -12.48
CA LYS A 621 -12.61 34.92 -11.68
C LYS A 621 -13.78 34.30 -10.90
N LEU A 622 -14.73 35.11 -10.45
CA LEU A 622 -15.91 34.64 -9.71
C LEU A 622 -16.94 34.00 -10.66
N TYR A 623 -17.16 34.56 -11.85
CA TYR A 623 -17.93 33.88 -12.90
C TYR A 623 -17.30 32.52 -13.27
N LYS A 624 -15.98 32.46 -13.40
CA LYS A 624 -15.27 31.19 -13.62
C LYS A 624 -15.55 30.18 -12.50
N TYR A 625 -15.49 30.62 -11.24
CA TYR A 625 -15.72 29.76 -10.07
C TYR A 625 -17.16 29.26 -9.99
N ALA A 626 -18.14 30.15 -10.21
CA ALA A 626 -19.56 29.79 -10.27
C ALA A 626 -19.84 28.81 -11.41
N VAL A 627 -19.34 29.09 -12.62
CA VAL A 627 -19.48 28.21 -13.78
C VAL A 627 -18.84 26.83 -13.51
N TRP A 628 -17.65 26.79 -12.92
CA TRP A 628 -17.02 25.52 -12.54
C TRP A 628 -17.86 24.74 -11.53
N SER A 629 -18.39 25.41 -10.53
CA SER A 629 -19.19 24.77 -9.47
C SER A 629 -20.52 24.23 -10.02
N VAL A 630 -21.21 24.99 -10.88
CA VAL A 630 -22.41 24.55 -11.61
C VAL A 630 -22.10 23.32 -12.47
N SER A 631 -21.02 23.37 -13.26
CA SER A 631 -20.65 22.26 -14.14
C SER A 631 -20.34 20.98 -13.36
N VAL A 632 -19.64 21.08 -12.23
CA VAL A 632 -19.34 19.92 -11.39
C VAL A 632 -20.62 19.40 -10.74
N LEU A 633 -21.50 20.29 -10.25
CA LEU A 633 -22.80 19.89 -9.70
C LEU A 633 -23.65 19.10 -10.71
N LEU A 634 -23.72 19.56 -11.96
CA LEU A 634 -24.48 18.89 -13.01
C LEU A 634 -24.00 17.45 -13.29
N VAL A 635 -22.72 17.15 -13.02
CA VAL A 635 -22.20 15.78 -13.13
C VAL A 635 -22.68 14.90 -11.96
N PHE A 636 -22.84 15.47 -10.76
CA PHE A 636 -23.15 14.74 -9.53
C PHE A 636 -24.66 14.64 -9.25
N VAL A 637 -25.49 15.59 -9.70
CA VAL A 637 -26.95 15.59 -9.44
C VAL A 637 -27.64 14.29 -9.88
N PRO A 638 -27.41 13.75 -11.10
CA PRO A 638 -28.03 12.48 -11.50
C PRO A 638 -27.65 11.33 -10.57
N ILE A 639 -26.45 11.36 -10.01
CA ILE A 639 -25.89 10.29 -9.17
C ILE A 639 -26.47 10.38 -7.77
N ILE A 640 -26.53 11.59 -7.20
CA ILE A 640 -27.19 11.82 -5.91
C ILE A 640 -28.66 11.40 -5.98
N TYR A 641 -29.35 11.72 -7.08
CA TYR A 641 -30.73 11.32 -7.32
C TYR A 641 -30.89 9.80 -7.42
N LEU A 642 -30.05 9.12 -8.21
CA LEU A 642 -30.06 7.66 -8.33
C LEU A 642 -29.76 6.97 -6.99
N VAL A 643 -28.77 7.47 -6.23
CA VAL A 643 -28.42 6.93 -4.92
C VAL A 643 -29.58 7.06 -3.94
N ASN A 644 -30.21 8.24 -3.86
CA ASN A 644 -31.36 8.46 -2.96
C ASN A 644 -32.58 7.58 -3.31
N ASN A 645 -32.83 7.33 -4.60
CA ASN A 645 -33.98 6.52 -5.03
C ASN A 645 -33.73 5.00 -4.92
N HIS A 646 -32.47 4.54 -5.00
CA HIS A 646 -32.14 3.11 -4.88
C HIS A 646 -31.76 2.66 -3.46
N LEU A 647 -31.46 3.58 -2.54
CA LEU A 647 -31.25 3.24 -1.13
C LEU A 647 -32.53 2.65 -0.49
N GLY A 648 -33.73 2.95 -0.99
CA GLY A 648 -34.97 2.31 -0.51
C GLY A 648 -35.12 0.80 -0.83
N LEU A 649 -34.30 0.25 -1.74
CA LEU A 649 -34.36 -1.16 -2.17
C LEU A 649 -33.20 -2.03 -1.65
N LEU A 650 -32.15 -1.41 -1.10
CA LEU A 650 -30.99 -2.11 -0.53
C LEU A 650 -31.10 -2.34 0.99
N PHE A 651 -32.15 -1.81 1.61
CA PHE A 651 -32.49 -1.97 3.03
C PHE A 651 -33.76 -2.81 3.27
N ILE A 652 -34.18 -3.61 2.28
CA ILE A 652 -35.16 -4.71 2.43
C ILE A 652 -34.42 -6.04 2.30
#